data_AF-A0A8J7T6C0-F1
#
_entry.id   AF-A0A8J7T6C0-F1
#
_cell.length_a   1.000
_cell.length_b   1.000
_cell.length_c   1.000
_cell.angle_alpha   90.00
_cell.angle_beta   90.00
_cell.angle_gamma   90.00
#
_symmetry.space_group_name_H-M   'P 1'
#
loop_
_entity.id
_entity.type
_entity.pdbx_description
1 polymer ?
#
loop_
_entity_poly.entity_id
_entity_poly.type
_entity_poly.pdbx_seq_one_letter_code
_entity_poly.pdbx_strand_id
1 'polypeptide(L)'
;MTTAETRRNGEVATEESTVEDVFDETYREKEGPKPPRKIVWRNVILMSLLHAGAMYGLTLVSSASALTLMWGVTAGAHRLWSHRSYKAKLPLRIFLAFANSMAFQNDIYEWARDHRAHHKYSETDADPHNSGRGFFFAHIGWLLVRKHPDVIEKGSKLELTDLKADPVVMFQRKNYKMSVVLMCFVFPTVVPWYLWGESLWVGYFIPGILRYALVLNATWLVNSAAHLWGNRPYDVHISPRENRFVTFSAIGEGFHNYHHTFPYDYATSEFGCKLNLTTCFIDFMCFVGLATDCKKVPKELVMARAQRTGDGSHRSRHPLSETATGFPHRLLGYSLFRMFLHLDLYYYMFILMAHMKTCCSWSVNNFLMTGPKAYLIYSSSVAAGAQSGIEECKYQFAWDRWNCPERALQLSTHSGLRSANRETAFVHAISSAGVMYTLTRNCSLGDFDNCGCDDTRNGQLGGQGWLWGGCSDNVGFGEAISKQFVDALETGQDARAAMNLHNNEAGRKAVKGTMKRTCKCHGVSGSCTTQTCWLQLPEFREVGNYLKEKYHKGLKVDLLKGAGNSAASRGAIAETFSSISKKELVHLEDSPDYCLENRTLGLPGTEGRECLRKGKGLSKWEKRSCKRLCGQCGLAVEEREAETVSSCNCKFHWCCAVRCEQCRKTVTKYFCVKRERRGRNESAGRRKGARPGKKH
;
A
#
# COMPACT_ATOMS: atom_id res chain seq x y z
N MET A 1 0.99 42.74 -57.50
CA MET A 1 -0.08 43.07 -56.54
C MET A 1 -0.87 41.81 -56.27
N THR A 2 -0.56 41.11 -55.17
CA THR A 2 -1.45 40.25 -54.38
C THR A 2 -0.64 39.75 -53.19
N THR A 3 -0.84 40.38 -52.04
CA THR A 3 -0.23 40.04 -50.76
C THR A 3 -1.18 39.19 -49.91
N ALA A 4 -0.56 38.37 -49.08
CA ALA A 4 -1.11 37.37 -48.18
C ALA A 4 -2.14 37.87 -47.16
N GLU A 5 -2.99 36.95 -46.69
CA GLU A 5 -3.30 36.86 -45.25
C GLU A 5 -3.71 35.46 -44.81
N THR A 6 -3.11 35.03 -43.70
CA THR A 6 -3.25 33.73 -43.04
C THR A 6 -4.36 33.83 -41.99
N ARG A 7 -5.34 32.91 -41.98
CA ARG A 7 -6.22 32.70 -40.81
C ARG A 7 -6.27 31.22 -40.43
N ARG A 8 -5.66 30.94 -39.28
CA ARG A 8 -5.94 29.77 -38.43
C ARG A 8 -7.37 29.93 -37.89
N ASN A 9 -8.14 28.85 -37.90
CA ASN A 9 -9.11 28.54 -36.85
C ASN A 9 -9.20 27.02 -36.77
N GLY A 10 -8.66 26.47 -35.69
CA GLY A 10 -8.88 25.07 -35.33
C GLY A 10 -10.25 24.97 -34.69
N GLU A 11 -11.14 24.21 -35.33
CA GLU A 11 -12.33 23.69 -34.67
C GLU A 11 -11.89 22.69 -33.60
N VAL A 12 -12.23 23.02 -32.36
CA VAL A 12 -12.16 22.13 -31.20
C VAL A 12 -13.15 21.00 -31.45
N ALA A 13 -12.64 19.80 -31.72
CA ALA A 13 -13.45 18.58 -31.75
C ALA A 13 -14.03 18.34 -30.36
N THR A 14 -15.34 18.26 -30.28
CA THR A 14 -16.15 18.08 -29.09
C THR A 14 -15.89 16.73 -28.39
N GLU A 15 -15.68 16.80 -27.07
CA GLU A 15 -15.64 15.67 -26.14
C GLU A 15 -17.02 15.01 -26.03
N GLU A 16 -17.28 13.95 -26.81
CA GLU A 16 -18.57 13.23 -26.71
C GLU A 16 -18.40 11.74 -26.32
N SER A 17 -17.17 11.24 -26.12
CA SER A 17 -16.91 9.81 -25.94
C SER A 17 -16.69 9.31 -24.50
N THR A 18 -16.79 10.17 -23.48
CA THR A 18 -16.31 9.89 -22.11
C THR A 18 -17.40 9.76 -21.03
N VAL A 19 -18.69 9.96 -21.38
CA VAL A 19 -19.77 10.11 -20.39
C VAL A 19 -20.57 8.81 -20.11
N GLU A 20 -20.42 7.76 -20.92
CA GLU A 20 -21.40 6.65 -20.92
C GLU A 20 -21.20 5.54 -19.87
N ASP A 21 -19.98 5.34 -19.38
CA ASP A 21 -19.63 4.31 -18.37
C ASP A 21 -19.76 4.81 -16.92
N VAL A 22 -20.38 5.98 -16.72
CA VAL A 22 -20.61 6.58 -15.41
C VAL A 22 -21.86 5.97 -14.77
N PHE A 23 -21.81 5.76 -13.46
CA PHE A 23 -22.90 5.25 -12.65
C PHE A 23 -24.19 6.07 -12.89
N ASP A 24 -25.32 5.41 -13.17
CA ASP A 24 -26.61 6.08 -13.32
C ASP A 24 -27.28 6.26 -11.95
N GLU A 25 -27.00 7.38 -11.29
CA GLU A 25 -27.59 7.73 -9.99
C GLU A 25 -29.10 7.99 -10.06
N THR A 26 -29.69 8.11 -11.26
CA THR A 26 -31.13 8.38 -11.43
C THR A 26 -31.97 7.11 -11.43
N TYR A 27 -31.35 5.95 -11.67
CA TYR A 27 -32.07 4.69 -11.68
C TYR A 27 -32.45 4.25 -10.26
N ARG A 28 -33.73 3.95 -10.06
CA ARG A 28 -34.24 3.28 -8.87
C ARG A 28 -34.93 1.98 -9.26
N GLU A 29 -34.76 0.95 -8.44
CA GLU A 29 -35.45 -0.33 -8.62
C GLU A 29 -36.97 -0.12 -8.57
N LYS A 30 -37.70 -0.92 -9.35
CA LYS A 30 -39.16 -0.91 -9.34
C LYS A 30 -39.66 -1.41 -7.98
N GLU A 31 -40.55 -0.66 -7.34
CA GLU A 31 -41.16 -1.06 -6.07
C GLU A 31 -42.07 -2.28 -6.27
N GLY A 32 -41.99 -3.26 -5.35
CA GLY A 32 -42.85 -4.46 -5.36
C GLY A 32 -42.08 -5.78 -5.21
N PRO A 33 -42.79 -6.92 -5.24
CA PRO A 33 -42.17 -8.23 -5.11
C PRO A 33 -41.32 -8.57 -6.35
N LYS A 34 -40.05 -8.93 -6.12
CA LYS A 34 -39.12 -9.32 -7.19
C LYS A 34 -39.60 -10.61 -7.87
N PRO A 35 -39.48 -10.75 -9.21
CA PRO A 35 -39.92 -11.94 -9.93
C PRO A 35 -39.16 -13.19 -9.45
N PRO A 36 -39.82 -14.37 -9.43
CA PRO A 36 -39.18 -15.59 -8.97
C PRO A 36 -38.02 -15.99 -9.89
N ARG A 37 -36.91 -16.43 -9.28
CA ARG A 37 -35.71 -16.89 -10.00
C ARG A 37 -36.01 -18.19 -10.73
N LYS A 38 -35.83 -18.20 -12.05
CA LYS A 38 -35.99 -19.40 -12.90
C LYS A 38 -34.64 -20.06 -13.15
N ILE A 39 -34.44 -21.25 -12.58
CA ILE A 39 -33.20 -22.03 -12.73
C ILE A 39 -33.09 -22.59 -14.15
N VAL A 40 -31.88 -22.53 -14.71
CA VAL A 40 -31.54 -23.11 -16.02
C VAL A 40 -30.74 -24.40 -15.77
N TRP A 41 -31.45 -25.52 -15.60
CA TRP A 41 -30.85 -26.81 -15.22
C TRP A 41 -29.73 -27.29 -16.15
N ARG A 42 -29.82 -26.99 -17.45
CA ARG A 42 -28.73 -27.26 -18.39
C ARG A 42 -27.41 -26.63 -17.94
N ASN A 43 -27.44 -25.38 -17.51
CA ASN A 43 -26.24 -24.66 -17.08
C ASN A 43 -25.74 -25.24 -15.74
N VAL A 44 -26.64 -25.59 -14.82
CA VAL A 44 -26.29 -26.24 -13.56
C VAL A 44 -25.52 -27.53 -13.82
N ILE A 45 -26.07 -28.43 -14.65
CA ILE A 45 -25.45 -29.72 -14.98
C ILE A 45 -24.08 -29.50 -15.63
N LEU A 46 -23.98 -28.66 -16.66
CA LEU A 46 -22.71 -28.41 -17.35
C LEU A 46 -21.65 -27.81 -16.41
N MET A 47 -22.05 -26.91 -15.52
CA MET A 47 -21.14 -26.28 -14.57
C MET A 47 -20.69 -27.26 -13.49
N SER A 48 -21.58 -28.12 -13.00
CA SER A 48 -21.23 -29.21 -12.08
C SER A 48 -20.26 -30.21 -12.72
N LEU A 49 -20.51 -30.63 -13.97
CA LEU A 49 -19.63 -31.54 -14.70
C LEU A 49 -18.25 -30.93 -14.95
N LEU A 50 -18.20 -29.64 -15.32
CA LEU A 50 -16.93 -28.92 -15.51
C LEU A 50 -16.09 -28.92 -14.24
N HIS A 51 -16.69 -28.57 -13.09
CA HIS A 51 -15.97 -28.50 -11.82
C HIS A 51 -15.60 -29.90 -11.30
N ALA A 52 -16.44 -30.91 -11.51
CA ALA A 52 -16.09 -32.30 -11.20
C ALA A 52 -14.90 -32.78 -12.05
N GLY A 53 -14.89 -32.45 -13.34
CA GLY A 53 -13.76 -32.73 -14.23
C GLY A 53 -12.49 -31.98 -13.84
N ALA A 54 -12.61 -30.73 -13.37
CA ALA A 54 -11.47 -29.96 -12.86
C ALA A 54 -10.90 -30.57 -11.57
N MET A 55 -11.77 -31.01 -10.64
CA MET A 55 -11.34 -31.72 -9.43
C MET A 55 -10.59 -33.02 -9.76
N TYR A 56 -11.04 -33.76 -10.77
CA TYR A 56 -10.30 -34.91 -11.28
C TYR A 56 -8.97 -34.50 -11.93
N GLY A 57 -8.96 -33.42 -12.73
CA GLY A 57 -7.75 -32.86 -13.32
C GLY A 57 -6.69 -32.49 -12.30
N LEU A 58 -7.06 -32.02 -11.11
CA LEU A 58 -6.12 -31.77 -10.00
C LEU A 58 -5.34 -33.03 -9.59
N THR A 59 -5.96 -34.21 -9.64
CA THR A 59 -5.28 -35.48 -9.31
C THR A 59 -4.23 -35.88 -10.35
N LEU A 60 -4.36 -35.35 -11.57
CA LEU A 60 -3.46 -35.65 -12.69
C LEU A 60 -2.27 -34.68 -12.77
N VAL A 61 -2.21 -33.63 -11.96
CA VAL A 61 -1.17 -32.60 -12.15
C VAL A 61 0.24 -33.10 -11.87
N SER A 62 0.41 -34.04 -10.93
CA SER A 62 1.72 -34.67 -10.70
C SER A 62 2.21 -35.50 -11.90
N SER A 63 1.32 -35.88 -12.82
CA SER A 63 1.66 -36.61 -14.04
C SER A 63 1.84 -35.72 -15.27
N ALA A 64 1.63 -34.41 -15.15
CA ALA A 64 1.74 -33.48 -16.27
C ALA A 64 3.18 -32.94 -16.42
N SER A 65 3.60 -32.71 -17.65
CA SER A 65 4.84 -31.99 -17.92
C SER A 65 4.74 -30.50 -17.56
N ALA A 66 5.87 -29.88 -17.23
CA ALA A 66 5.91 -28.47 -16.80
C ALA A 66 5.39 -27.48 -17.86
N LEU A 67 5.58 -27.78 -19.15
CA LEU A 67 5.11 -26.96 -20.28
C LEU A 67 3.58 -26.98 -20.42
N THR A 68 2.92 -28.07 -20.02
CA THR A 68 1.46 -28.23 -20.04
C THR A 68 0.75 -27.27 -19.06
N LEU A 69 1.47 -26.70 -18.09
CA LEU A 69 0.91 -25.80 -17.06
C LEU A 69 0.88 -24.32 -17.45
N MET A 70 1.47 -23.92 -18.59
CA MET A 70 1.61 -22.52 -18.99
C MET A 70 0.57 -22.06 -20.02
N TRP A 71 -0.67 -21.76 -19.60
CA TRP A 71 -1.72 -21.27 -20.52
C TRP A 71 -2.65 -20.22 -19.88
N GLY A 72 -2.67 -18.98 -20.41
CA GLY A 72 -3.65 -17.95 -20.03
C GLY A 72 -3.40 -16.58 -20.68
N VAL A 73 -4.48 -15.88 -21.08
CA VAL A 73 -4.43 -14.50 -21.65
C VAL A 73 -5.72 -13.74 -21.28
N THR A 74 -5.63 -12.51 -20.76
CA THR A 74 -6.81 -11.67 -20.38
C THR A 74 -6.63 -10.15 -20.62
N ALA A 75 -6.51 -9.69 -21.88
CA ALA A 75 -6.32 -8.24 -22.17
C ALA A 75 -7.36 -7.58 -23.10
N GLY A 76 -8.31 -8.37 -23.65
CA GLY A 76 -9.20 -7.96 -24.75
C GLY A 76 -10.57 -7.46 -24.31
N ALA A 77 -11.50 -8.37 -24.01
CA ALA A 77 -12.93 -8.10 -23.80
C ALA A 77 -13.21 -6.90 -22.88
N HIS A 78 -12.50 -6.84 -21.75
CA HIS A 78 -12.67 -5.84 -20.70
C HIS A 78 -12.19 -4.44 -21.09
N ARG A 79 -10.88 -4.25 -21.24
CA ARG A 79 -10.30 -2.90 -21.38
C ARG A 79 -10.47 -2.30 -22.79
N LEU A 80 -10.38 -3.12 -23.84
CA LEU A 80 -10.47 -2.66 -25.22
C LEU A 80 -11.92 -2.43 -25.67
N TRP A 81 -12.76 -3.45 -25.56
CA TRP A 81 -14.10 -3.43 -26.16
C TRP A 81 -15.18 -2.91 -25.21
N SER A 82 -15.11 -3.17 -23.89
CA SER A 82 -16.10 -2.60 -22.97
C SER A 82 -15.85 -1.12 -22.68
N HIS A 83 -14.61 -0.76 -22.31
CA HIS A 83 -14.29 0.60 -21.82
C HIS A 83 -13.60 1.53 -22.81
N ARG A 84 -13.20 1.03 -24.00
CA ARG A 84 -12.56 1.86 -25.05
C ARG A 84 -11.38 2.68 -24.49
N SER A 85 -10.61 2.09 -23.59
CA SER A 85 -9.52 2.75 -22.86
C SER A 85 -8.22 2.83 -23.67
N TYR A 86 -8.13 2.08 -24.77
CA TYR A 86 -7.09 2.18 -25.78
C TYR A 86 -7.60 1.74 -27.16
N LYS A 87 -6.86 2.04 -28.22
CA LYS A 87 -7.14 1.61 -29.60
C LYS A 87 -6.13 0.55 -30.04
N ALA A 88 -6.61 -0.55 -30.60
CA ALA A 88 -5.77 -1.63 -31.12
C ALA A 88 -5.86 -1.74 -32.65
N LYS A 89 -4.72 -1.97 -33.30
CA LYS A 89 -4.66 -2.29 -34.74
C LYS A 89 -5.22 -3.69 -35.02
N LEU A 90 -5.55 -3.96 -36.28
CA LEU A 90 -6.18 -5.22 -36.70
C LEU A 90 -5.46 -6.49 -36.24
N PRO A 91 -4.11 -6.61 -36.31
CA PRO A 91 -3.43 -7.83 -35.86
C PRO A 91 -3.63 -8.11 -34.37
N LEU A 92 -3.56 -7.07 -33.54
CA LEU A 92 -3.78 -7.19 -32.10
C LEU A 92 -5.24 -7.51 -31.78
N ARG A 93 -6.20 -6.92 -32.50
CA ARG A 93 -7.64 -7.24 -32.35
C ARG A 93 -7.95 -8.69 -32.68
N ILE A 94 -7.37 -9.23 -33.75
CA ILE A 94 -7.53 -10.65 -34.12
C ILE A 94 -6.95 -11.56 -33.03
N PHE A 95 -5.73 -11.28 -32.58
CA PHE A 95 -5.09 -12.03 -31.48
C PHE A 95 -5.97 -12.04 -30.22
N LEU A 96 -6.46 -10.87 -29.81
CA LEU A 96 -7.31 -10.74 -28.61
C LEU A 96 -8.67 -11.44 -28.78
N ALA A 97 -9.22 -11.52 -29.99
CA ALA A 97 -10.47 -12.25 -30.25
C ALA A 97 -10.29 -13.77 -30.15
N PHE A 98 -9.14 -14.31 -30.59
CA PHE A 98 -8.78 -15.71 -30.36
C PHE A 98 -8.54 -16.00 -28.88
N ALA A 99 -7.81 -15.12 -28.18
CA ALA A 99 -7.60 -15.23 -26.74
C ALA A 99 -8.93 -15.21 -25.97
N ASN A 100 -9.88 -14.35 -26.34
CA ASN A 100 -11.21 -14.34 -25.74
C ASN A 100 -11.98 -15.65 -25.98
N SER A 101 -11.85 -16.23 -27.17
CA SER A 101 -12.48 -17.53 -27.50
C SER A 101 -11.89 -18.68 -26.68
N MET A 102 -10.61 -18.60 -26.30
CA MET A 102 -9.94 -19.55 -25.38
C MET A 102 -10.41 -19.38 -23.92
N ALA A 103 -10.84 -18.19 -23.53
CA ALA A 103 -11.38 -17.92 -22.20
C ALA A 103 -12.82 -18.42 -22.02
N PHE A 104 -13.58 -18.55 -23.12
CA PHE A 104 -14.96 -19.04 -23.15
C PHE A 104 -15.88 -18.35 -22.12
N GLN A 105 -15.98 -17.02 -22.19
CA GLN A 105 -16.86 -16.23 -21.30
C GLN A 105 -18.02 -15.54 -22.04
N ASN A 106 -18.50 -16.15 -23.12
CA ASN A 106 -19.38 -15.56 -24.15
C ASN A 106 -18.61 -14.74 -25.20
N ASP A 107 -19.28 -14.45 -26.31
CA ASP A 107 -18.71 -13.64 -27.37
C ASP A 107 -18.50 -12.19 -26.90
N ILE A 108 -17.56 -11.49 -27.54
CA ILE A 108 -17.13 -10.15 -27.11
C ILE A 108 -18.32 -9.18 -27.01
N TYR A 109 -19.28 -9.28 -27.94
CA TYR A 109 -20.45 -8.40 -27.95
C TYR A 109 -21.34 -8.62 -26.72
N GLU A 110 -21.65 -9.88 -26.40
CA GLU A 110 -22.46 -10.20 -25.21
C GLU A 110 -21.73 -9.85 -23.92
N TRP A 111 -20.44 -10.18 -23.81
CA TRP A 111 -19.61 -9.85 -22.65
C TRP A 111 -19.56 -8.35 -22.41
N ALA A 112 -19.25 -7.56 -23.45
CA ALA A 112 -19.13 -6.12 -23.32
C ALA A 112 -20.47 -5.43 -23.01
N ARG A 113 -21.59 -5.90 -23.58
CA ARG A 113 -22.92 -5.40 -23.23
C ARG A 113 -23.22 -5.62 -21.75
N ASP A 114 -23.02 -6.85 -21.27
CA ASP A 114 -23.31 -7.20 -19.88
C ASP A 114 -22.38 -6.43 -18.92
N HIS A 115 -21.11 -6.22 -19.30
CA HIS A 115 -20.14 -5.44 -18.53
C HIS A 115 -20.47 -3.95 -18.48
N ARG A 116 -20.88 -3.34 -19.60
CA ARG A 116 -21.37 -1.94 -19.62
C ARG A 116 -22.62 -1.78 -18.76
N ALA A 117 -23.54 -2.76 -18.78
CA ALA A 117 -24.71 -2.76 -17.90
C ALA A 117 -24.30 -2.85 -16.43
N HIS A 118 -23.32 -3.69 -16.11
CA HIS A 118 -22.76 -3.83 -14.77
C HIS A 118 -22.18 -2.51 -14.25
N HIS A 119 -21.33 -1.81 -15.01
CA HIS A 119 -20.80 -0.51 -14.57
C HIS A 119 -21.88 0.55 -14.37
N LYS A 120 -22.84 0.63 -15.29
CA LYS A 120 -23.85 1.69 -15.28
C LYS A 120 -24.89 1.52 -14.18
N TYR A 121 -25.28 0.27 -13.89
CA TYR A 121 -26.35 -0.05 -12.94
C TYR A 121 -25.89 -0.97 -11.81
N SER A 122 -24.61 -0.87 -11.44
CA SER A 122 -23.95 -1.74 -10.46
C SER A 122 -24.76 -1.82 -9.17
N GLU A 123 -24.82 -3.01 -8.55
CA GLU A 123 -25.56 -3.28 -7.31
C GLU A 123 -27.10 -3.17 -7.40
N THR A 124 -27.66 -3.06 -8.59
CA THR A 124 -29.12 -3.04 -8.79
C THR A 124 -29.63 -4.28 -9.52
N ASP A 125 -30.94 -4.44 -9.63
CA ASP A 125 -31.57 -5.49 -10.42
C ASP A 125 -31.31 -5.42 -11.94
N ALA A 126 -30.70 -4.34 -12.42
CA ALA A 126 -30.20 -4.20 -13.79
C ALA A 126 -28.73 -4.61 -13.96
N ASP A 127 -28.01 -4.89 -12.86
CA ASP A 127 -26.69 -5.50 -12.87
C ASP A 127 -26.80 -7.03 -13.09
N PRO A 128 -26.18 -7.59 -14.16
CA PRO A 128 -26.22 -9.03 -14.44
C PRO A 128 -25.72 -9.90 -13.28
N HIS A 129 -24.75 -9.42 -12.51
CA HIS A 129 -24.11 -10.15 -11.42
C HIS A 129 -24.15 -9.36 -10.11
N ASN A 130 -25.30 -8.72 -9.85
CA ASN A 130 -25.60 -7.94 -8.65
C ASN A 130 -25.05 -8.57 -7.36
N SER A 131 -24.00 -7.94 -6.82
CA SER A 131 -23.31 -8.34 -5.60
C SER A 131 -24.19 -8.27 -4.35
N GLY A 132 -25.22 -7.41 -4.35
CA GLY A 132 -26.25 -7.29 -3.30
C GLY A 132 -27.10 -8.55 -3.12
N ARG A 133 -27.09 -9.48 -4.08
CA ARG A 133 -27.74 -10.80 -3.97
C ARG A 133 -26.84 -11.86 -3.30
N GLY A 134 -25.66 -11.46 -2.84
CA GLY A 134 -24.71 -12.27 -2.10
C GLY A 134 -23.63 -12.93 -2.98
N PHE A 135 -22.56 -13.39 -2.32
CA PHE A 135 -21.36 -13.93 -2.97
C PHE A 135 -21.66 -15.02 -4.01
N PHE A 136 -22.48 -16.02 -3.66
CA PHE A 136 -22.78 -17.13 -4.56
C PHE A 136 -23.45 -16.66 -5.86
N PHE A 137 -24.39 -15.70 -5.77
CA PHE A 137 -25.06 -15.17 -6.94
C PHE A 137 -24.09 -14.44 -7.86
N ALA A 138 -23.30 -13.52 -7.32
CA ALA A 138 -22.33 -12.73 -8.07
C ALA A 138 -21.17 -13.58 -8.66
N HIS A 139 -20.81 -14.67 -7.98
CA HIS A 139 -19.73 -15.55 -8.41
C HIS A 139 -20.17 -16.48 -9.56
N ILE A 140 -21.22 -17.27 -9.35
CA ILE A 140 -21.65 -18.28 -10.34
C ILE A 140 -23.16 -18.36 -10.51
N GLY A 141 -23.93 -18.01 -9.49
CA GLY A 141 -25.38 -18.21 -9.47
C GLY A 141 -26.13 -17.45 -10.56
N TRP A 142 -25.63 -16.28 -10.98
CA TRP A 142 -26.21 -15.51 -12.08
C TRP A 142 -26.18 -16.25 -13.44
N LEU A 143 -25.20 -17.14 -13.65
CA LEU A 143 -25.11 -17.99 -14.84
C LEU A 143 -26.07 -19.19 -14.79
N LEU A 144 -26.57 -19.53 -13.60
CA LEU A 144 -27.43 -20.70 -13.36
C LEU A 144 -28.93 -20.37 -13.43
N VAL A 145 -29.27 -19.10 -13.53
CA VAL A 145 -30.66 -18.61 -13.58
C VAL A 145 -30.88 -17.74 -14.80
N ARG A 146 -32.15 -17.48 -15.15
CA ARG A 146 -32.48 -16.47 -16.15
C ARG A 146 -32.15 -15.07 -15.62
N LYS A 147 -31.60 -14.22 -16.49
CA LYS A 147 -31.35 -12.79 -16.22
C LYS A 147 -32.63 -12.11 -15.75
N HIS A 148 -32.48 -11.15 -14.84
CA HIS A 148 -33.60 -10.32 -14.39
C HIS A 148 -34.16 -9.50 -15.58
N PRO A 149 -35.48 -9.23 -15.66
CA PRO A 149 -36.06 -8.42 -16.73
C PRO A 149 -35.38 -7.05 -16.90
N ASP A 150 -34.98 -6.41 -15.80
CA ASP A 150 -34.33 -5.10 -15.86
C ASP A 150 -32.94 -5.16 -16.53
N VAL A 151 -32.18 -6.26 -16.39
CA VAL A 151 -30.92 -6.47 -17.13
C VAL A 151 -31.18 -6.47 -18.64
N ILE A 152 -32.28 -7.10 -19.07
CA ILE A 152 -32.65 -7.19 -20.49
C ILE A 152 -33.12 -5.83 -21.00
N GLU A 153 -34.02 -5.19 -20.26
CA GLU A 153 -34.59 -3.89 -20.61
C GLU A 153 -33.50 -2.81 -20.69
N LYS A 154 -32.69 -2.68 -19.63
CA LYS A 154 -31.64 -1.66 -19.54
C LYS A 154 -30.45 -1.96 -20.43
N GLY A 155 -30.06 -3.24 -20.55
CA GLY A 155 -29.01 -3.66 -21.48
C GLY A 155 -29.35 -3.39 -22.95
N SER A 156 -30.64 -3.38 -23.32
CA SER A 156 -31.09 -3.02 -24.68
C SER A 156 -30.98 -1.53 -25.00
N LYS A 157 -30.94 -0.69 -23.96
CA LYS A 157 -30.84 0.77 -24.05
C LYS A 157 -29.38 1.26 -24.07
N LEU A 158 -28.41 0.35 -23.98
CA LEU A 158 -26.99 0.69 -24.06
C LEU A 158 -26.56 0.97 -25.50
N GLU A 159 -25.66 1.93 -25.65
CA GLU A 159 -24.98 2.24 -26.89
C GLU A 159 -23.96 1.11 -27.19
N LEU A 160 -24.10 0.45 -28.35
CA LEU A 160 -23.29 -0.71 -28.79
C LEU A 160 -22.94 -0.63 -30.28
N THR A 161 -23.09 0.53 -30.93
CA THR A 161 -22.84 0.69 -32.37
C THR A 161 -21.37 0.48 -32.69
N ASP A 162 -20.46 0.84 -31.78
CA ASP A 162 -19.03 0.58 -31.88
C ASP A 162 -18.70 -0.92 -32.04
N LEU A 163 -19.35 -1.77 -31.25
CA LEU A 163 -19.14 -3.23 -31.30
C LEU A 163 -19.75 -3.83 -32.56
N LYS A 164 -20.87 -3.29 -33.04
CA LYS A 164 -21.51 -3.72 -34.30
C LYS A 164 -20.68 -3.32 -35.52
N ALA A 165 -20.01 -2.17 -35.45
CA ALA A 165 -19.13 -1.66 -36.50
C ALA A 165 -17.78 -2.40 -36.56
N ASP A 166 -17.37 -3.09 -35.49
CA ASP A 166 -16.13 -3.87 -35.44
C ASP A 166 -16.31 -5.23 -36.16
N PRO A 167 -15.68 -5.44 -37.35
CA PRO A 167 -15.84 -6.69 -38.09
C PRO A 167 -15.21 -7.90 -37.39
N VAL A 168 -14.20 -7.71 -36.53
CA VAL A 168 -13.57 -8.79 -35.77
C VAL A 168 -14.52 -9.29 -34.69
N VAL A 169 -15.18 -8.37 -33.98
CA VAL A 169 -16.20 -8.69 -32.96
C VAL A 169 -17.36 -9.44 -33.60
N MET A 170 -17.89 -8.92 -34.71
CA MET A 170 -19.02 -9.54 -35.40
C MET A 170 -18.67 -10.88 -36.05
N PHE A 171 -17.43 -11.04 -36.55
CA PHE A 171 -16.93 -12.32 -37.04
C PHE A 171 -16.83 -13.36 -35.91
N GLN A 172 -16.27 -12.97 -34.75
CA GLN A 172 -16.17 -13.84 -33.59
C GLN A 172 -17.55 -14.27 -33.10
N ARG A 173 -18.51 -13.34 -33.02
CA ARG A 173 -19.90 -13.63 -32.66
C ARG A 173 -20.57 -14.61 -33.61
N LYS A 174 -20.42 -14.42 -34.93
CA LYS A 174 -21.00 -15.31 -35.95
C LYS A 174 -20.46 -16.74 -35.83
N ASN A 175 -19.17 -16.89 -35.51
CA ASN A 175 -18.47 -18.18 -35.47
C ASN A 175 -18.18 -18.69 -34.05
N TYR A 176 -18.82 -18.10 -33.03
CA TYR A 176 -18.39 -18.23 -31.64
C TYR A 176 -18.36 -19.68 -31.12
N LYS A 177 -19.37 -20.48 -31.47
CA LYS A 177 -19.44 -21.88 -31.04
C LYS A 177 -18.24 -22.70 -31.55
N MET A 178 -17.90 -22.51 -32.82
CA MET A 178 -16.78 -23.20 -33.45
C MET A 178 -15.44 -22.68 -32.89
N SER A 179 -15.29 -21.36 -32.74
CA SER A 179 -14.06 -20.78 -32.20
C SER A 179 -13.78 -21.21 -30.76
N VAL A 180 -14.80 -21.34 -29.92
CA VAL A 180 -14.65 -21.83 -28.54
C VAL A 180 -14.24 -23.29 -28.51
N VAL A 181 -14.91 -24.17 -29.27
CA VAL A 181 -14.54 -25.60 -29.29
C VAL A 181 -13.08 -25.76 -29.72
N LEU A 182 -12.68 -25.05 -30.78
CA LEU A 182 -11.32 -25.11 -31.28
C LEU A 182 -10.30 -24.51 -30.30
N MET A 183 -10.52 -23.29 -29.81
CA MET A 183 -9.51 -22.56 -29.02
C MET A 183 -9.50 -22.91 -27.53
N CYS A 184 -10.64 -23.24 -26.93
CA CYS A 184 -10.75 -23.52 -25.50
C CYS A 184 -10.49 -25.00 -25.15
N PHE A 185 -10.79 -25.93 -26.07
CA PHE A 185 -10.69 -27.37 -25.81
C PHE A 185 -9.72 -28.08 -26.75
N VAL A 186 -9.90 -27.98 -28.07
CA VAL A 186 -9.09 -28.75 -29.03
C VAL A 186 -7.64 -28.30 -29.02
N PHE A 187 -7.37 -27.01 -29.21
CA PHE A 187 -6.03 -26.45 -29.26
C PHE A 187 -5.21 -26.73 -27.99
N PRO A 188 -5.68 -26.41 -26.77
CA PRO A 188 -4.92 -26.71 -25.55
C PRO A 188 -4.78 -28.22 -25.26
N THR A 189 -5.62 -29.08 -25.84
CA THR A 189 -5.48 -30.54 -25.70
C THR A 189 -4.46 -31.12 -26.70
N VAL A 190 -4.52 -30.69 -27.96
CA VAL A 190 -3.73 -31.25 -29.06
C VAL A 190 -2.29 -30.74 -29.05
N VAL A 191 -2.06 -29.47 -28.69
CA VAL A 191 -0.70 -28.90 -28.71
C VAL A 191 0.24 -29.64 -27.75
N PRO A 192 -0.11 -29.90 -26.47
CA PRO A 192 0.74 -30.67 -25.59
C PRO A 192 1.01 -32.10 -26.07
N TRP A 193 -0.03 -32.73 -26.59
CA TRP A 193 0.07 -34.09 -27.13
C TRP A 193 1.04 -34.16 -28.32
N TYR A 194 0.95 -33.20 -29.24
CA TYR A 194 1.73 -33.22 -30.47
C TYR A 194 3.16 -32.70 -30.29
N LEU A 195 3.37 -31.62 -29.52
CA LEU A 195 4.67 -30.95 -29.46
C LEU A 195 5.64 -31.54 -28.44
N TRP A 196 5.14 -32.06 -27.32
CA TRP A 196 6.01 -32.62 -26.26
C TRP A 196 5.52 -33.97 -25.72
N GLY A 197 4.65 -34.65 -26.47
CA GLY A 197 4.29 -36.05 -26.21
C GLY A 197 3.42 -36.27 -24.98
N GLU A 198 2.68 -35.25 -24.52
CA GLU A 198 1.77 -35.36 -23.38
C GLU A 198 0.63 -36.35 -23.69
N SER A 199 0.09 -37.06 -22.69
CA SER A 199 -1.06 -37.93 -22.97
C SER A 199 -2.29 -37.09 -23.33
N LEU A 200 -3.11 -37.55 -24.30
CA LEU A 200 -4.37 -36.88 -24.67
C LEU A 200 -5.32 -36.73 -23.46
N TRP A 201 -5.25 -37.66 -22.50
CA TRP A 201 -6.05 -37.62 -21.29
C TRP A 201 -5.64 -36.46 -20.37
N VAL A 202 -4.33 -36.32 -20.12
CA VAL A 202 -3.76 -35.21 -19.34
C VAL A 202 -3.98 -33.88 -20.08
N GLY A 203 -3.77 -33.86 -21.40
CA GLY A 203 -4.02 -32.70 -22.26
C GLY A 203 -5.49 -32.24 -22.23
N TYR A 204 -6.45 -33.14 -22.13
CA TYR A 204 -7.85 -32.76 -22.02
C TYR A 204 -8.20 -32.24 -20.61
N PHE A 205 -7.86 -32.99 -19.57
CA PHE A 205 -8.30 -32.66 -18.21
C PHE A 205 -7.53 -31.49 -17.58
N ILE A 206 -6.27 -31.25 -17.95
CA ILE A 206 -5.47 -30.15 -17.36
C ILE A 206 -5.63 -28.85 -18.15
N PRO A 207 -5.03 -28.65 -19.33
CA PRO A 207 -5.13 -27.38 -20.04
C PRO A 207 -6.49 -27.18 -20.73
N GLY A 208 -7.28 -28.24 -20.97
CA GLY A 208 -8.67 -28.14 -21.45
C GLY A 208 -9.66 -27.80 -20.35
N ILE A 209 -9.78 -28.65 -19.33
CA ILE A 209 -10.83 -28.58 -18.29
C ILE A 209 -10.40 -27.79 -17.04
N LEU A 210 -9.32 -28.20 -16.36
CA LEU A 210 -8.87 -27.56 -15.11
C LEU A 210 -8.50 -26.09 -15.34
N ARG A 211 -7.70 -25.78 -16.38
CA ARG A 211 -7.36 -24.41 -16.77
C ARG A 211 -8.62 -23.58 -17.00
N TYR A 212 -9.60 -24.11 -17.73
CA TYR A 212 -10.84 -23.38 -18.00
C TYR A 212 -11.61 -23.07 -16.71
N ALA A 213 -11.78 -24.06 -15.82
CA ALA A 213 -12.42 -23.85 -14.53
C ALA A 213 -11.68 -22.82 -13.67
N LEU A 214 -10.34 -22.85 -13.64
CA LEU A 214 -9.53 -21.87 -12.90
C LEU A 214 -9.68 -20.45 -13.47
N VAL A 215 -9.65 -20.29 -14.79
CA VAL A 215 -9.85 -18.99 -15.46
C VAL A 215 -11.23 -18.41 -15.16
N LEU A 216 -12.27 -19.25 -15.19
CA LEU A 216 -13.63 -18.84 -14.83
C LEU A 216 -13.69 -18.35 -13.38
N ASN A 217 -13.23 -19.16 -12.42
CA ASN A 217 -13.29 -18.80 -11.00
C ASN A 217 -12.43 -17.56 -10.69
N ALA A 218 -11.27 -17.43 -11.31
CA ALA A 218 -10.43 -16.23 -11.20
C ALA A 218 -11.15 -14.98 -11.70
N THR A 219 -11.89 -15.08 -12.81
CA THR A 219 -12.67 -13.96 -13.35
C THR A 219 -13.89 -13.66 -12.49
N TRP A 220 -14.60 -14.69 -12.04
CA TRP A 220 -15.78 -14.54 -11.18
C TRP A 220 -15.47 -13.99 -9.80
N LEU A 221 -14.23 -14.15 -9.31
CA LEU A 221 -13.77 -13.47 -8.10
C LEU A 221 -13.76 -11.94 -8.23
N VAL A 222 -13.60 -11.40 -9.45
CA VAL A 222 -13.74 -9.95 -9.68
C VAL A 222 -15.18 -9.53 -9.39
N ASN A 223 -16.17 -10.24 -9.92
CA ASN A 223 -17.59 -9.93 -9.70
C ASN A 223 -18.05 -10.15 -8.25
N SER A 224 -17.47 -11.13 -7.54
CA SER A 224 -17.89 -11.49 -6.18
C SER A 224 -16.98 -10.93 -5.10
N ALA A 225 -15.74 -11.40 -5.01
CA ALA A 225 -14.82 -11.01 -3.94
C ALA A 225 -14.41 -9.54 -4.05
N ALA A 226 -14.20 -9.01 -5.27
CA ALA A 226 -13.85 -7.61 -5.45
C ALA A 226 -15.04 -6.64 -5.32
N HIS A 227 -16.27 -7.11 -5.09
CA HIS A 227 -17.40 -6.27 -4.67
C HIS A 227 -17.71 -6.38 -3.16
N LEU A 228 -17.22 -7.42 -2.50
CA LEU A 228 -17.57 -7.71 -1.10
C LEU A 228 -16.43 -7.49 -0.11
N TRP A 229 -15.18 -7.78 -0.50
CA TRP A 229 -14.04 -7.80 0.41
C TRP A 229 -12.84 -7.01 -0.12
N GLY A 230 -12.42 -6.03 0.66
CA GLY A 230 -11.26 -5.17 0.37
C GLY A 230 -11.49 -3.72 0.82
N ASN A 231 -10.54 -2.85 0.52
CA ASN A 231 -10.62 -1.42 0.84
C ASN A 231 -11.20 -0.60 -0.32
N ARG A 232 -11.59 0.65 -0.04
CA ARG A 232 -12.19 1.61 -0.99
C ARG A 232 -11.45 2.96 -0.98
N PRO A 233 -10.18 2.97 -1.40
CA PRO A 233 -9.34 4.16 -1.32
C PRO A 233 -9.77 5.32 -2.21
N TYR A 234 -10.63 5.10 -3.22
CA TYR A 234 -11.04 6.15 -4.17
C TYR A 234 -12.50 6.57 -4.00
N ASP A 235 -13.39 5.62 -3.72
CA ASP A 235 -14.81 5.91 -3.50
C ASP A 235 -15.49 4.93 -2.54
N VAL A 236 -15.94 5.43 -1.38
CA VAL A 236 -16.65 4.67 -0.35
C VAL A 236 -18.13 4.46 -0.64
N HIS A 237 -18.71 5.24 -1.54
CA HIS A 237 -20.14 5.21 -1.83
C HIS A 237 -20.52 4.08 -2.79
N ILE A 238 -19.53 3.49 -3.46
CA ILE A 238 -19.70 2.30 -4.30
C ILE A 238 -19.24 1.03 -3.56
N SER A 239 -19.77 -0.12 -3.95
CA SER A 239 -19.41 -1.43 -3.39
C SER A 239 -18.05 -2.00 -3.85
N PRO A 240 -17.58 -1.81 -5.11
CA PRO A 240 -16.28 -2.29 -5.59
C PRO A 240 -15.12 -1.98 -4.66
N ARG A 241 -14.22 -2.95 -4.49
CA ARG A 241 -13.12 -3.00 -3.52
C ARG A 241 -11.80 -3.32 -4.19
N GLU A 242 -10.71 -2.73 -3.68
CA GLU A 242 -9.37 -3.18 -4.00
C GLU A 242 -9.08 -4.49 -3.26
N ASN A 243 -8.76 -5.55 -4.00
CA ASN A 243 -8.46 -6.86 -3.44
C ASN A 243 -7.18 -7.44 -4.04
N ARG A 244 -6.13 -7.55 -3.21
CA ARG A 244 -4.80 -8.03 -3.66
C ARG A 244 -4.79 -9.48 -4.12
N PHE A 245 -5.62 -10.33 -3.51
CA PHE A 245 -5.73 -11.73 -3.92
C PHE A 245 -6.36 -11.81 -5.32
N VAL A 246 -7.45 -11.08 -5.53
CA VAL A 246 -8.11 -10.99 -6.85
C VAL A 246 -7.18 -10.36 -7.87
N THR A 247 -6.40 -9.34 -7.49
CA THR A 247 -5.42 -8.68 -8.35
C THR A 247 -4.42 -9.69 -8.89
N PHE A 248 -3.91 -10.56 -8.01
CA PHE A 248 -2.99 -11.61 -8.41
C PHE A 248 -3.67 -12.70 -9.26
N SER A 249 -4.84 -13.21 -8.84
CA SER A 249 -5.51 -14.30 -9.55
C SER A 249 -6.09 -13.90 -10.91
N ALA A 250 -6.55 -12.65 -11.05
CA ALA A 250 -7.14 -12.08 -12.26
C ALA A 250 -6.17 -11.15 -13.01
N ILE A 251 -4.86 -11.30 -12.78
CA ILE A 251 -3.79 -10.70 -13.60
C ILE A 251 -3.84 -9.14 -13.66
N GLY A 252 -4.38 -8.51 -12.61
CA GLY A 252 -4.43 -7.05 -12.46
C GLY A 252 -5.83 -6.47 -12.30
N GLU A 253 -6.89 -7.25 -12.52
CA GLU A 253 -8.28 -6.74 -12.44
C GLU A 253 -8.87 -6.67 -11.02
N GLY A 254 -8.05 -6.86 -9.98
CA GLY A 254 -8.50 -6.77 -8.59
C GLY A 254 -8.44 -5.37 -7.97
N PHE A 255 -7.95 -4.37 -8.70
CA PHE A 255 -7.99 -2.96 -8.32
C PHE A 255 -9.37 -2.36 -8.66
N HIS A 256 -10.42 -2.97 -8.11
CA HIS A 256 -11.79 -2.83 -8.61
C HIS A 256 -12.48 -1.55 -8.15
N ASN A 257 -12.07 -0.98 -7.00
CA ASN A 257 -12.55 0.33 -6.56
C ASN A 257 -12.01 1.44 -7.48
N TYR A 258 -10.72 1.39 -7.84
CA TYR A 258 -10.15 2.29 -8.84
C TYR A 258 -10.87 2.14 -10.16
N HIS A 259 -11.03 0.90 -10.63
CA HIS A 259 -11.63 0.61 -11.91
C HIS A 259 -13.06 1.14 -12.05
N HIS A 260 -13.93 0.92 -11.05
CA HIS A 260 -15.29 1.47 -11.09
C HIS A 260 -15.33 3.00 -10.91
N THR A 261 -14.34 3.58 -10.25
CA THR A 261 -14.22 5.04 -10.12
C THR A 261 -13.73 5.69 -11.42
N PHE A 262 -12.85 5.02 -12.15
CA PHE A 262 -12.21 5.49 -13.38
C PHE A 262 -12.26 4.42 -14.48
N PRO A 263 -13.46 4.09 -15.01
CA PRO A 263 -13.64 2.97 -15.93
C PRO A 263 -12.88 3.13 -17.25
N TYR A 264 -12.61 4.37 -17.66
CA TYR A 264 -11.90 4.71 -18.90
C TYR A 264 -10.36 4.57 -18.81
N ASP A 265 -9.79 4.29 -17.63
CA ASP A 265 -8.34 4.13 -17.46
C ASP A 265 -7.87 2.76 -17.99
N TYR A 266 -6.94 2.75 -18.94
CA TYR A 266 -6.46 1.50 -19.55
C TYR A 266 -5.67 0.61 -18.59
N ALA A 267 -5.10 1.17 -17.52
CA ALA A 267 -4.34 0.42 -16.54
C ALA A 267 -5.24 -0.23 -15.49
N THR A 268 -6.53 0.16 -15.41
CA THR A 268 -7.51 -0.24 -14.38
C THR A 268 -7.00 -0.10 -12.95
N SER A 269 -5.91 0.66 -12.75
CA SER A 269 -5.19 0.79 -11.49
C SER A 269 -4.26 1.99 -11.50
N GLU A 270 -4.02 2.58 -10.33
CA GLU A 270 -3.05 3.67 -10.16
C GLU A 270 -1.60 3.21 -10.41
N PHE A 271 -1.30 1.93 -10.16
CA PHE A 271 0.08 1.43 -10.03
C PHE A 271 0.72 0.91 -11.33
N GLY A 272 0.04 1.04 -12.47
CA GLY A 272 0.56 0.61 -13.77
C GLY A 272 0.95 -0.88 -13.78
N CYS A 273 2.15 -1.21 -14.26
CA CYS A 273 2.68 -2.58 -14.33
C CYS A 273 2.76 -3.36 -13.00
N LYS A 274 2.68 -2.69 -11.84
CA LYS A 274 2.91 -3.33 -10.54
C LYS A 274 1.71 -4.21 -10.17
N LEU A 275 1.91 -5.53 -10.18
CA LEU A 275 0.88 -6.56 -9.97
C LEU A 275 -0.24 -6.54 -11.03
N ASN A 276 0.02 -5.96 -12.21
CA ASN A 276 -0.96 -5.87 -13.29
C ASN A 276 -0.27 -6.16 -14.64
N LEU A 277 -0.17 -7.45 -14.97
CA LEU A 277 0.54 -7.91 -16.18
C LEU A 277 -0.24 -7.53 -17.44
N THR A 278 -1.57 -7.40 -17.35
CA THR A 278 -2.39 -6.88 -18.46
C THR A 278 -1.94 -5.47 -18.86
N THR A 279 -1.66 -4.60 -17.90
CA THR A 279 -1.11 -3.26 -18.18
C THR A 279 0.27 -3.35 -18.83
N CYS A 280 1.16 -4.23 -18.34
CA CYS A 280 2.47 -4.41 -18.98
C CYS A 280 2.38 -4.92 -20.42
N PHE A 281 1.45 -5.83 -20.69
CA PHE A 281 1.17 -6.30 -22.05
C PHE A 281 0.69 -5.15 -22.93
N ILE A 282 -0.25 -4.34 -22.46
CA ILE A 282 -0.77 -3.20 -23.23
C ILE A 282 0.34 -2.16 -23.45
N ASP A 283 1.15 -1.83 -22.44
CA ASP A 283 2.28 -0.91 -22.55
C ASP A 283 3.29 -1.39 -23.61
N PHE A 284 3.60 -2.69 -23.64
CA PHE A 284 4.44 -3.27 -24.67
C PHE A 284 3.79 -3.17 -26.06
N MET A 285 2.49 -3.41 -26.18
CA MET A 285 1.78 -3.22 -27.45
C MET A 285 1.70 -1.75 -27.87
N CYS A 286 1.61 -0.81 -26.93
CA CYS A 286 1.70 0.63 -27.20
C CYS A 286 3.12 0.96 -27.70
N PHE A 287 4.17 0.38 -27.09
CA PHE A 287 5.57 0.55 -27.51
C PHE A 287 5.86 0.02 -28.92
N VAL A 288 5.35 -1.16 -29.28
CA VAL A 288 5.50 -1.74 -30.64
C VAL A 288 4.56 -1.07 -31.66
N GLY A 289 3.67 -0.18 -31.20
CA GLY A 289 2.75 0.57 -32.06
C GLY A 289 1.56 -0.25 -32.57
N LEU A 290 1.24 -1.36 -31.90
CA LEU A 290 0.03 -2.18 -32.14
C LEU A 290 -1.17 -1.70 -31.31
N ALA A 291 -0.91 -1.02 -30.19
CA ALA A 291 -1.87 -0.24 -29.43
C ALA A 291 -1.53 1.26 -29.49
N THR A 292 -2.54 2.11 -29.36
CA THR A 292 -2.44 3.58 -29.38
C THR A 292 -3.50 4.17 -28.47
N ASP A 293 -3.42 5.46 -28.15
CA ASP A 293 -4.47 6.18 -27.39
C ASP A 293 -4.73 5.55 -26.01
N CYS A 294 -3.67 5.12 -25.32
CA CYS A 294 -3.71 4.40 -24.04
C CYS A 294 -4.08 5.42 -22.92
N LYS A 295 -5.38 5.56 -22.61
CA LYS A 295 -5.96 6.62 -21.75
C LYS A 295 -5.66 6.40 -20.27
N LYS A 296 -4.99 7.35 -19.62
CA LYS A 296 -4.64 7.28 -18.20
C LYS A 296 -5.16 8.47 -17.41
N VAL A 297 -5.68 8.23 -16.22
CA VAL A 297 -6.19 9.30 -15.35
C VAL A 297 -5.01 10.12 -14.81
N PRO A 298 -5.06 11.46 -14.84
CA PRO A 298 -4.05 12.32 -14.22
C PRO A 298 -3.93 12.06 -12.72
N LYS A 299 -2.70 12.02 -12.19
CA LYS A 299 -2.43 11.74 -10.76
C LYS A 299 -3.20 12.70 -9.85
N GLU A 300 -3.31 13.97 -10.26
CA GLU A 300 -4.00 15.03 -9.53
C GLU A 300 -5.49 14.72 -9.37
N LEU A 301 -6.13 14.17 -10.41
CA LEU A 301 -7.54 13.80 -10.38
C LEU A 301 -7.77 12.56 -9.50
N VAL A 302 -6.86 11.58 -9.55
CA VAL A 302 -6.90 10.40 -8.67
C VAL A 302 -6.80 10.83 -7.20
N MET A 303 -5.83 11.68 -6.87
CA MET A 303 -5.63 12.19 -5.51
C MET A 303 -6.83 13.01 -5.03
N ALA A 304 -7.38 13.89 -5.88
CA ALA A 304 -8.55 14.69 -5.53
C ALA A 304 -9.78 13.82 -5.26
N ARG A 305 -9.99 12.74 -6.04
CA ARG A 305 -11.10 11.80 -5.80
C ARG A 305 -10.89 11.00 -4.51
N ALA A 306 -9.69 10.47 -4.29
CA ALA A 306 -9.35 9.75 -3.06
C ALA A 306 -9.51 10.63 -1.80
N GLN A 307 -9.16 11.91 -1.87
CA GLN A 307 -9.39 12.84 -0.76
C GLN A 307 -10.87 13.17 -0.54
N ARG A 308 -11.67 13.24 -1.62
CA ARG A 308 -13.09 13.62 -1.55
C ARG A 308 -13.98 12.48 -1.08
N THR A 309 -13.75 11.28 -1.59
CA THR A 309 -14.65 10.12 -1.43
C THR A 309 -13.95 8.85 -0.97
N GLY A 310 -12.64 8.84 -0.75
CA GLY A 310 -11.91 7.64 -0.32
C GLY A 310 -12.12 7.30 1.16
N ASP A 311 -11.92 6.03 1.52
CA ASP A 311 -12.00 5.53 2.91
C ASP A 311 -10.79 5.87 3.78
N GLY A 312 -9.91 6.75 3.32
CA GLY A 312 -8.66 7.09 4.01
C GLY A 312 -7.56 6.01 3.93
N SER A 313 -7.80 4.87 3.27
CA SER A 313 -6.77 3.85 3.05
C SER A 313 -5.81 4.18 1.89
N HIS A 314 -6.11 5.22 1.11
CA HIS A 314 -5.23 5.75 0.06
C HIS A 314 -3.99 6.38 0.69
N ARG A 315 -2.82 5.77 0.48
CA ARG A 315 -1.56 6.31 1.01
C ARG A 315 -1.18 7.53 0.20
N SER A 316 -1.34 8.73 0.76
CA SER A 316 -0.77 9.96 0.21
C SER A 316 0.76 9.87 0.20
N ARG A 317 1.34 9.42 -0.92
CA ARG A 317 2.75 9.71 -1.20
C ARG A 317 2.82 11.20 -1.51
N HIS A 318 3.23 12.01 -0.53
CA HIS A 318 3.69 13.36 -0.84
C HIS A 318 4.80 13.27 -1.89
N PRO A 319 4.76 14.09 -2.96
CA PRO A 319 5.81 14.14 -3.95
C PRO A 319 7.04 14.81 -3.33
N LEU A 320 7.93 14.01 -2.76
CA LEU A 320 9.32 14.42 -2.60
C LEU A 320 10.02 14.08 -3.92
N SER A 321 10.18 15.11 -4.77
CA SER A 321 11.19 15.18 -5.82
C SER A 321 11.15 14.08 -6.91
N GLU A 322 10.18 14.14 -7.83
CA GLU A 322 10.46 13.73 -9.21
C GLU A 322 11.26 14.86 -9.87
N THR A 323 12.58 14.87 -9.65
CA THR A 323 13.48 15.55 -10.59
C THR A 323 13.27 14.91 -11.95
N ALA A 324 12.96 15.73 -12.94
CA ALA A 324 12.95 15.38 -14.35
C ALA A 324 14.29 14.72 -14.74
N THR A 325 14.37 13.40 -14.66
CA THR A 325 15.34 12.63 -15.43
C THR A 325 14.62 12.18 -16.67
N GLY A 326 14.73 12.98 -17.74
CA GLY A 326 14.56 12.47 -19.08
C GLY A 326 15.49 11.27 -19.24
N PHE A 327 14.92 10.08 -19.42
CA PHE A 327 15.68 8.90 -19.78
C PHE A 327 16.13 9.05 -21.23
N PRO A 328 17.43 9.03 -21.53
CA PRO A 328 17.89 8.98 -22.90
C PRO A 328 17.60 7.58 -23.47
N HIS A 329 16.99 7.58 -24.66
CA HIS A 329 16.95 6.46 -25.59
C HIS A 329 18.36 5.87 -25.76
N ARG A 330 18.56 4.63 -25.31
CA ARG A 330 19.39 3.54 -25.91
C ARG A 330 19.74 2.54 -24.80
N LEU A 331 19.69 1.25 -25.15
CA LEU A 331 20.04 0.07 -24.33
C LEU A 331 18.89 -0.61 -23.55
N LEU A 332 17.80 -0.96 -24.24
CA LEU A 332 16.85 -1.98 -23.75
C LEU A 332 16.42 -2.96 -24.86
N GLY A 333 17.28 -3.16 -25.86
CA GLY A 333 16.97 -3.99 -27.04
C GLY A 333 17.15 -5.50 -26.87
N TYR A 334 17.88 -5.96 -25.84
CA TYR A 334 18.26 -7.39 -25.74
C TYR A 334 17.69 -8.14 -24.54
N SER A 335 17.15 -7.44 -23.53
CA SER A 335 16.64 -8.11 -22.31
C SER A 335 15.12 -8.38 -22.31
N LEU A 336 14.34 -7.71 -23.16
CA LEU A 336 12.89 -7.90 -23.20
C LEU A 336 12.48 -9.17 -23.97
N PHE A 337 13.25 -9.59 -24.98
CA PHE A 337 12.95 -10.80 -25.76
C PHE A 337 13.09 -12.10 -24.94
N ARG A 338 13.91 -12.11 -23.88
CA ARG A 338 14.01 -13.23 -22.93
C ARG A 338 12.92 -13.24 -21.86
N MET A 339 12.28 -12.11 -21.59
CA MET A 339 11.20 -12.02 -20.58
C MET A 339 9.85 -12.55 -21.11
N PHE A 340 9.66 -12.55 -22.43
CA PHE A 340 8.43 -13.07 -23.08
C PHE A 340 8.40 -14.60 -23.25
N LEU A 341 9.54 -15.29 -23.09
CA LEU A 341 9.63 -16.75 -23.19
C LEU A 341 9.53 -17.49 -21.84
N HIS A 342 9.56 -16.77 -20.72
CA HIS A 342 9.34 -17.31 -19.38
C HIS A 342 7.96 -16.86 -18.87
N LEU A 343 6.90 -17.53 -19.33
CA LEU A 343 5.53 -17.49 -18.78
C LEU A 343 5.47 -18.18 -17.39
N ASP A 344 6.42 -17.86 -16.51
CA ASP A 344 6.68 -18.53 -15.23
C ASP A 344 5.86 -17.94 -14.08
N LEU A 345 4.53 -17.87 -14.21
CA LEU A 345 3.69 -17.52 -13.05
C LEU A 345 2.82 -18.68 -12.58
N TYR A 346 2.41 -19.58 -13.47
CA TYR A 346 1.80 -20.84 -13.08
C TYR A 346 2.84 -21.85 -12.55
N TYR A 347 4.08 -21.80 -13.04
CA TYR A 347 5.22 -22.64 -12.62
C TYR A 347 5.60 -22.42 -11.14
N TYR A 348 5.71 -21.17 -10.69
CA TYR A 348 6.03 -20.85 -9.30
C TYR A 348 4.87 -21.15 -8.34
N MET A 349 3.61 -21.01 -8.78
CA MET A 349 2.44 -21.35 -7.94
C MET A 349 2.30 -22.86 -7.72
N PHE A 350 2.66 -23.67 -8.73
CA PHE A 350 2.61 -25.13 -8.63
C PHE A 350 3.76 -25.72 -7.81
N ILE A 351 4.98 -25.18 -7.95
CA ILE A 351 6.11 -25.55 -7.07
C ILE A 351 5.84 -25.10 -5.62
N LEU A 352 5.27 -23.92 -5.38
CA LEU A 352 4.96 -23.48 -4.01
C LEU A 352 3.89 -24.36 -3.33
N MET A 353 2.90 -24.87 -4.08
CA MET A 353 1.87 -25.77 -3.55
C MET A 353 2.30 -27.24 -3.51
N ALA A 354 3.15 -27.70 -4.43
CA ALA A 354 3.68 -29.07 -4.42
C ALA A 354 4.84 -29.26 -3.42
N HIS A 355 5.61 -28.20 -3.13
CA HIS A 355 6.63 -28.20 -2.06
C HIS A 355 6.07 -27.95 -0.65
N MET A 356 4.76 -27.72 -0.50
CA MET A 356 4.08 -27.70 0.82
C MET A 356 3.96 -29.09 1.47
N LYS A 357 4.91 -30.00 1.20
CA LYS A 357 5.15 -31.20 2.02
C LYS A 357 6.52 -31.25 2.68
N THR A 358 7.40 -30.25 2.50
CA THR A 358 8.71 -30.27 3.16
C THR A 358 9.29 -28.86 3.36
N CYS A 359 9.25 -28.43 4.63
CA CYS A 359 10.10 -27.44 5.28
C CYS A 359 10.00 -25.93 4.89
N CYS A 360 9.47 -25.16 5.86
CA CYS A 360 9.85 -23.84 6.37
C CYS A 360 10.69 -22.81 5.58
N SER A 361 10.29 -21.55 5.85
CA SER A 361 11.03 -20.26 5.83
C SER A 361 11.17 -19.54 4.49
N TRP A 362 10.31 -18.55 4.22
CA TRP A 362 10.69 -17.22 3.67
C TRP A 362 9.65 -16.13 4.04
N SER A 363 10.10 -15.20 4.89
CA SER A 363 9.73 -13.77 5.02
C SER A 363 8.25 -13.32 4.93
N VAL A 364 7.48 -13.66 5.94
CA VAL A 364 6.57 -12.73 6.65
C VAL A 364 6.78 -12.97 8.15
N ASN A 365 8.03 -12.83 8.59
CA ASN A 365 8.46 -13.47 9.84
C ASN A 365 7.97 -12.74 11.09
N ASN A 366 7.32 -13.54 11.95
CA ASN A 366 7.04 -13.41 13.38
C ASN A 366 5.77 -12.71 13.88
N PHE A 367 4.99 -11.98 13.07
CA PHE A 367 3.69 -11.46 13.57
C PHE A 367 2.51 -12.42 13.36
N LEU A 368 2.67 -13.46 12.54
CA LEU A 368 1.58 -14.37 12.16
C LEU A 368 1.56 -15.71 12.91
N MET A 369 2.55 -15.99 13.77
CA MET A 369 2.75 -17.35 14.32
C MET A 369 2.39 -17.53 15.79
N THR A 370 1.86 -16.51 16.49
CA THR A 370 1.49 -16.65 17.92
C THR A 370 0.11 -16.08 18.30
N GLY A 371 -0.68 -15.59 17.33
CA GLY A 371 -1.94 -14.91 17.62
C GLY A 371 -3.20 -15.66 17.18
N PRO A 372 -4.22 -15.89 18.05
CA PRO A 372 -5.55 -16.33 17.62
C PRO A 372 -6.20 -15.32 16.65
N LYS A 373 -7.15 -15.76 15.83
CA LYS A 373 -7.81 -15.04 14.69
C LYS A 373 -8.15 -13.54 14.88
N ALA A 374 -8.26 -13.03 16.11
CA ALA A 374 -8.37 -11.60 16.43
C ALA A 374 -7.15 -10.76 16.01
N TYR A 375 -5.98 -11.38 15.83
CA TYR A 375 -4.74 -10.67 15.50
C TYR A 375 -4.71 -10.04 14.11
N LEU A 376 -5.46 -10.57 13.13
CA LEU A 376 -5.46 -10.02 11.77
C LEU A 376 -6.10 -8.63 11.68
N ILE A 377 -7.16 -8.39 12.46
CA ILE A 377 -7.92 -7.12 12.42
C ILE A 377 -7.03 -5.93 12.85
N TYR A 378 -6.26 -6.11 13.92
CA TYR A 378 -5.45 -5.03 14.50
C TYR A 378 -4.05 -4.92 13.87
N SER A 379 -3.60 -5.93 13.12
CA SER A 379 -2.23 -6.02 12.59
C SER A 379 -1.79 -4.80 11.76
N SER A 380 -2.67 -4.26 10.92
CA SER A 380 -2.40 -3.08 10.10
C SER A 380 -2.19 -1.82 10.94
N SER A 381 -3.05 -1.64 11.95
CA SER A 381 -3.01 -0.50 12.88
C SER A 381 -1.82 -0.60 13.83
N VAL A 382 -1.45 -1.81 14.26
CA VAL A 382 -0.22 -2.08 15.02
C VAL A 382 1.01 -1.70 14.20
N ALA A 383 1.09 -2.14 12.94
CA ALA A 383 2.21 -1.79 12.06
C ALA A 383 2.30 -0.27 11.82
N ALA A 384 1.16 0.39 11.59
CA ALA A 384 1.10 1.84 11.45
C ALA A 384 1.51 2.59 12.73
N GLY A 385 1.10 2.11 13.91
CA GLY A 385 1.49 2.68 15.19
C GLY A 385 2.97 2.51 15.50
N ALA A 386 3.54 1.33 15.22
CA ALA A 386 4.98 1.11 15.35
C ALA A 386 5.78 2.03 14.43
N GLN A 387 5.35 2.19 13.18
CA GLN A 387 5.95 3.10 12.21
C GLN A 387 5.87 4.56 12.69
N SER A 388 4.71 4.99 13.21
CA SER A 388 4.53 6.34 13.78
C SER A 388 5.48 6.58 14.96
N GLY A 389 5.70 5.56 15.80
CA GLY A 389 6.70 5.58 16.87
C GLY A 389 8.13 5.81 16.36
N ILE A 390 8.52 5.15 15.27
CA ILE A 390 9.85 5.30 14.67
C ILE A 390 10.01 6.65 13.96
N GLU A 391 8.97 7.18 13.33
CA GLU A 391 8.99 8.52 12.75
C GLU A 391 9.17 9.59 13.83
N GLU A 392 8.49 9.45 14.96
CA GLU A 392 8.69 10.33 16.13
C GLU A 392 10.09 10.12 16.75
N CYS A 393 10.63 8.91 16.76
CA CYS A 393 12.02 8.65 17.16
C CYS A 393 13.03 9.41 16.28
N LYS A 394 12.86 9.33 14.94
CA LYS A 394 13.67 10.09 13.98
C LYS A 394 13.55 11.60 14.23
N TYR A 395 12.36 12.09 14.55
CA TYR A 395 12.15 13.49 14.89
C TYR A 395 12.92 13.90 16.16
N GLN A 396 12.75 13.15 17.26
CA GLN A 396 13.39 13.43 18.56
C GLN A 396 14.92 13.35 18.52
N PHE A 397 15.48 12.58 17.59
CA PHE A 397 16.92 12.36 17.45
C PHE A 397 17.54 12.98 16.18
N ALA A 398 16.77 13.79 15.43
CA ALA A 398 17.22 14.39 14.17
C ALA A 398 18.58 15.10 14.28
N TRP A 399 18.83 15.74 15.42
CA TRP A 399 20.03 16.53 15.70
C TRP A 399 21.00 15.89 16.69
N ASP A 400 20.81 14.62 17.05
CA ASP A 400 21.70 13.85 17.93
C ASP A 400 22.65 12.97 17.12
N ARG A 401 23.80 12.55 17.70
CA ARG A 401 24.81 11.76 16.97
C ARG A 401 24.23 10.43 16.45
N TRP A 402 23.39 9.79 17.26
CA TRP A 402 22.49 8.74 16.81
C TRP A 402 21.16 9.37 16.38
N ASN A 403 20.67 9.05 15.19
CA ASN A 403 19.52 9.72 14.55
C ASN A 403 18.34 8.77 14.27
N CYS A 404 18.20 7.70 15.05
CA CYS A 404 17.21 6.66 14.83
C CYS A 404 17.24 6.08 13.38
N PRO A 405 18.35 5.40 13.00
CA PRO A 405 18.52 4.89 11.64
C PRO A 405 17.43 3.87 11.29
N GLU A 406 17.14 3.67 10.00
CA GLU A 406 16.03 2.79 9.56
C GLU A 406 16.13 1.34 10.05
N ARG A 407 17.34 0.86 10.34
CA ARG A 407 17.56 -0.46 10.95
C ARG A 407 17.00 -0.56 12.38
N ALA A 408 16.73 0.57 13.05
CA ALA A 408 16.03 0.62 14.34
C ALA A 408 14.54 0.22 14.22
N LEU A 409 13.95 0.21 13.02
CA LEU A 409 12.61 -0.31 12.76
C LEU A 409 12.52 -1.83 12.95
N GLN A 410 13.66 -2.55 12.92
CA GLN A 410 13.73 -3.99 13.05
C GLN A 410 13.63 -4.46 14.51
N LEU A 411 12.54 -4.11 15.21
CA LEU A 411 12.24 -4.66 16.54
C LEU A 411 12.13 -6.20 16.55
N SER A 412 11.81 -6.82 15.40
CA SER A 412 11.54 -8.25 15.28
C SER A 412 12.74 -9.11 14.87
N THR A 413 13.83 -8.52 14.35
CA THR A 413 15.03 -9.29 14.00
C THR A 413 16.11 -9.01 15.02
N HIS A 414 16.41 -10.01 15.86
CA HIS A 414 17.54 -10.06 16.79
C HIS A 414 18.93 -9.81 16.12
N SER A 415 19.00 -9.45 14.85
CA SER A 415 20.21 -9.09 14.10
C SER A 415 20.51 -7.58 14.06
N GLY A 416 19.52 -6.69 14.29
CA GLY A 416 19.67 -5.24 14.12
C GLY A 416 20.02 -4.46 15.40
N LEU A 417 19.32 -4.72 16.51
CA LEU A 417 19.51 -4.04 17.82
C LEU A 417 19.80 -5.07 18.92
N ARG A 418 20.93 -5.79 18.84
CA ARG A 418 21.38 -6.63 19.98
C ARG A 418 21.88 -5.81 21.16
N SER A 419 22.27 -4.56 20.92
CA SER A 419 22.80 -3.67 21.92
C SER A 419 21.73 -3.25 22.92
N ALA A 420 21.99 -3.47 24.20
CA ALA A 420 21.08 -3.13 25.29
C ALA A 420 21.38 -1.73 25.85
N ASN A 421 21.53 -0.76 24.93
CA ASN A 421 21.90 0.63 25.26
C ASN A 421 20.68 1.53 25.42
N ARG A 422 20.95 2.80 25.77
CA ARG A 422 19.93 3.80 26.07
C ARG A 422 19.04 4.14 24.87
N GLU A 423 19.58 4.12 23.66
CA GLU A 423 18.86 4.37 22.41
C GLU A 423 17.86 3.25 22.14
N THR A 424 18.28 1.99 22.32
CA THR A 424 17.39 0.81 22.23
C THR A 424 16.23 0.92 23.23
N ALA A 425 16.50 1.32 24.48
CA ALA A 425 15.46 1.52 25.49
C ALA A 425 14.38 2.52 25.04
N PHE A 426 14.79 3.62 24.41
CA PHE A 426 13.85 4.60 23.85
C PHE A 426 13.08 4.05 22.65
N VAL A 427 13.71 3.30 21.74
CA VAL A 427 13.06 2.70 20.57
C VAL A 427 11.93 1.76 20.98
N HIS A 428 12.16 0.88 21.96
CA HIS A 428 11.13 -0.01 22.51
C HIS A 428 9.96 0.78 23.12
N ALA A 429 10.28 1.78 23.95
CA ALA A 429 9.26 2.61 24.59
C ALA A 429 8.41 3.40 23.58
N ILE A 430 9.03 4.11 22.62
CA ILE A 430 8.28 4.93 21.65
C ILE A 430 7.50 4.07 20.65
N SER A 431 8.00 2.88 20.30
CA SER A 431 7.29 1.96 19.41
C SER A 431 6.07 1.35 20.10
N SER A 432 6.21 0.89 21.35
CA SER A 432 5.05 0.41 22.12
C SER A 432 4.04 1.53 22.41
N ALA A 433 4.51 2.75 22.68
CA ALA A 433 3.67 3.92 22.82
C ALA A 433 2.90 4.24 21.53
N GLY A 434 3.57 4.19 20.37
CA GLY A 434 2.96 4.43 19.06
C GLY A 434 1.87 3.40 18.74
N VAL A 435 2.11 2.11 18.98
CA VAL A 435 1.11 1.05 18.82
C VAL A 435 -0.11 1.32 19.70
N MET A 436 0.09 1.56 21.00
CA MET A 436 -0.99 1.85 21.94
C MET A 436 -1.77 3.11 21.55
N TYR A 437 -1.07 4.17 21.14
CA TYR A 437 -1.65 5.45 20.75
C TYR A 437 -2.56 5.30 19.52
N THR A 438 -2.05 4.70 18.45
CA THR A 438 -2.81 4.48 17.22
C THR A 438 -4.03 3.60 17.44
N LEU A 439 -3.89 2.50 18.19
CA LEU A 439 -5.02 1.61 18.46
C LEU A 439 -6.10 2.26 19.32
N THR A 440 -5.69 3.04 20.33
CA THR A 440 -6.63 3.81 21.15
C THR A 440 -7.37 4.83 20.28
N ARG A 441 -6.66 5.54 19.40
CA ARG A 441 -7.26 6.56 18.53
C ARG A 441 -8.24 5.96 17.54
N ASN A 442 -7.86 4.86 16.87
CA ASN A 442 -8.71 4.16 15.91
C ASN A 442 -9.99 3.64 16.59
N CYS A 443 -9.87 3.17 17.83
CA CYS A 443 -11.01 2.75 18.63
C CYS A 443 -12.00 3.90 18.89
N SER A 444 -11.50 5.06 19.31
CA SER A 444 -12.32 6.25 19.56
C SER A 444 -12.95 6.84 18.29
N LEU A 445 -12.33 6.62 17.12
CA LEU A 445 -12.86 7.05 15.82
C LEU A 445 -13.93 6.10 15.25
N GLY A 446 -14.10 4.93 15.85
CA GLY A 446 -15.03 3.91 15.35
C GLY A 446 -14.47 3.05 14.21
N ASP A 447 -13.14 2.98 14.05
CA ASP A 447 -12.49 2.15 13.04
C ASP A 447 -12.58 0.65 13.35
N PHE A 448 -12.94 0.28 14.59
CA PHE A 448 -13.11 -1.10 15.04
C PHE A 448 -14.50 -1.31 15.65
N ASP A 449 -15.25 -2.29 15.14
CA ASP A 449 -16.60 -2.61 15.63
C ASP A 449 -16.62 -3.14 17.07
N ASN A 450 -15.51 -3.71 17.54
CA ASN A 450 -15.43 -4.42 18.82
C ASN A 450 -14.99 -3.54 20.00
N CYS A 451 -14.79 -2.25 19.76
CA CYS A 451 -14.39 -1.32 20.81
C CYS A 451 -14.99 0.06 20.54
N GLY A 452 -15.04 0.89 21.57
CA GLY A 452 -15.50 2.27 21.45
C GLY A 452 -14.86 3.14 22.52
N CYS A 453 -15.45 4.31 22.73
CA CYS A 453 -15.05 5.25 23.76
C CYS A 453 -15.12 4.63 25.16
N ASP A 454 -14.33 5.16 26.09
CA ASP A 454 -14.47 4.85 27.51
C ASP A 454 -15.66 5.62 28.11
N ASP A 455 -16.80 4.94 28.19
CA ASP A 455 -18.05 5.51 28.71
C ASP A 455 -18.22 5.34 30.23
N THR A 456 -17.24 4.75 30.93
CA THR A 456 -17.38 4.35 32.35
C THR A 456 -17.71 5.51 33.30
N ARG A 457 -17.33 6.73 32.93
CA ARG A 457 -17.51 7.94 33.75
C ARG A 457 -18.58 8.87 33.19
N ASN A 458 -19.14 8.59 32.02
CA ASN A 458 -20.08 9.49 31.36
C ASN A 458 -21.31 9.73 32.24
N GLY A 459 -21.74 11.00 32.33
CA GLY A 459 -22.83 11.46 33.17
C GLY A 459 -22.46 11.78 34.63
N GLN A 460 -21.26 11.43 35.09
CA GLN A 460 -20.82 11.73 36.46
C GLN A 460 -20.33 13.18 36.60
N LEU A 461 -20.51 13.77 37.78
CA LEU A 461 -19.93 15.08 38.11
C LEU A 461 -18.41 14.98 38.19
N GLY A 462 -17.71 15.77 37.38
CA GLY A 462 -16.24 15.81 37.35
C GLY A 462 -15.62 16.81 38.31
N GLY A 463 -16.43 17.77 38.80
CA GLY A 463 -16.07 18.83 39.73
C GLY A 463 -17.13 19.93 39.72
N GLN A 464 -16.85 21.07 40.36
CA GLN A 464 -17.77 22.21 40.30
C GLN A 464 -17.89 22.74 38.86
N GLY A 465 -19.12 22.82 38.34
CA GLY A 465 -19.43 23.41 37.03
C GLY A 465 -19.12 22.55 35.81
N TRP A 466 -18.82 21.25 35.97
CA TRP A 466 -18.60 20.37 34.83
C TRP A 466 -18.93 18.89 35.06
N LEU A 467 -19.29 18.24 33.96
CA LEU A 467 -19.70 16.84 33.91
C LEU A 467 -18.85 16.03 32.93
N TRP A 468 -18.67 14.75 33.22
CA TRP A 468 -18.05 13.80 32.31
C TRP A 468 -19.01 13.46 31.17
N GLY A 469 -18.52 13.50 29.94
CA GLY A 469 -19.30 13.15 28.76
C GLY A 469 -18.48 13.26 27.48
N GLY A 470 -19.09 12.92 26.35
CA GLY A 470 -18.37 12.81 25.07
C GLY A 470 -17.64 11.48 24.94
N CYS A 471 -16.64 11.44 24.06
CA CYS A 471 -15.84 10.24 23.80
C CYS A 471 -14.49 10.33 24.53
N SER A 472 -14.36 9.66 25.69
CA SER A 472 -13.04 9.50 26.32
C SER A 472 -12.25 8.41 25.60
N ASP A 473 -10.97 8.65 25.33
CA ASP A 473 -10.11 7.73 24.60
C ASP A 473 -9.85 6.43 25.40
N ASN A 474 -10.18 5.27 24.81
CA ASN A 474 -10.09 3.96 25.49
C ASN A 474 -8.65 3.41 25.55
N VAL A 475 -7.83 4.02 26.40
CA VAL A 475 -6.42 3.61 26.61
C VAL A 475 -6.26 2.22 27.24
N GLY A 476 -7.33 1.67 27.84
CA GLY A 476 -7.33 0.30 28.34
C GLY A 476 -7.24 -0.71 27.20
N PHE A 477 -8.08 -0.52 26.18
CA PHE A 477 -8.06 -1.31 24.95
C PHE A 477 -6.71 -1.21 24.23
N GLY A 478 -6.21 0.01 23.99
CA GLY A 478 -4.93 0.21 23.30
C GLY A 478 -3.74 -0.40 24.05
N GLU A 479 -3.72 -0.34 25.39
CA GLU A 479 -2.66 -0.98 26.20
C GLU A 479 -2.72 -2.51 26.07
N ALA A 480 -3.91 -3.11 26.14
CA ALA A 480 -4.10 -4.56 26.08
C ALA A 480 -3.61 -5.14 24.74
N ILE A 481 -4.00 -4.52 23.63
CA ILE A 481 -3.57 -4.96 22.30
C ILE A 481 -2.08 -4.65 22.08
N SER A 482 -1.57 -3.49 22.52
CA SER A 482 -0.13 -3.20 22.42
C SER A 482 0.72 -4.23 23.16
N LYS A 483 0.30 -4.68 24.35
CA LYS A 483 0.96 -5.77 25.09
C LYS A 483 0.98 -7.06 24.28
N GLN A 484 -0.18 -7.48 23.78
CA GLN A 484 -0.32 -8.72 23.00
C GLN A 484 0.59 -8.76 21.77
N PHE A 485 0.82 -7.62 21.11
CA PHE A 485 1.64 -7.58 19.90
C PHE A 485 3.11 -7.28 20.15
N VAL A 486 3.41 -6.23 20.91
CA VAL A 486 4.79 -5.74 21.07
C VAL A 486 5.56 -6.60 22.05
N ASP A 487 4.93 -7.04 23.14
CA ASP A 487 5.61 -7.89 24.14
C ASP A 487 5.76 -9.33 23.63
N ALA A 488 4.89 -9.80 22.74
CA ALA A 488 5.02 -11.12 22.11
C ALA A 488 6.23 -11.25 21.16
N LEU A 489 6.83 -10.13 20.73
CA LEU A 489 8.09 -10.15 19.98
C LEU A 489 9.29 -10.50 20.86
N GLU A 490 9.18 -10.25 22.17
CA GLU A 490 10.22 -10.54 23.14
C GLU A 490 10.13 -12.01 23.58
N THR A 491 10.65 -12.90 22.73
CA THR A 491 10.63 -14.36 22.97
C THR A 491 11.71 -14.85 23.95
N GLY A 492 12.72 -14.01 24.23
CA GLY A 492 13.83 -14.31 25.13
C GLY A 492 13.42 -14.32 26.61
N GLN A 493 14.17 -15.07 27.42
CA GLN A 493 14.05 -15.08 28.90
C GLN A 493 15.33 -14.53 29.56
N ASP A 494 16.12 -13.78 28.79
CA ASP A 494 17.36 -13.16 29.22
C ASP A 494 17.12 -11.75 29.78
N ALA A 495 18.15 -11.21 30.43
CA ALA A 495 18.16 -9.84 30.94
C ALA A 495 17.70 -8.78 29.93
N ARG A 496 18.04 -8.97 28.65
CA ARG A 496 17.67 -8.06 27.57
C ARG A 496 16.16 -8.10 27.30
N ALA A 497 15.55 -9.28 27.22
CA ALA A 497 14.11 -9.38 27.07
C ALA A 497 13.38 -8.74 28.26
N ALA A 498 13.87 -8.92 29.49
CA ALA A 498 13.32 -8.25 30.67
C ALA A 498 13.41 -6.71 30.58
N MET A 499 14.55 -6.19 30.13
CA MET A 499 14.74 -4.75 29.87
C MET A 499 13.78 -4.24 28.78
N ASN A 500 13.64 -4.97 27.67
CA ASN A 500 12.75 -4.60 26.56
C ASN A 500 11.29 -4.56 27.01
N LEU A 501 10.82 -5.58 27.73
CA LEU A 501 9.46 -5.63 28.30
C LEU A 501 9.19 -4.48 29.28
N HIS A 502 10.17 -4.13 30.13
CA HIS A 502 10.08 -2.98 31.02
C HIS A 502 9.93 -1.67 30.25
N ASN A 503 10.76 -1.46 29.22
CA ASN A 503 10.73 -0.25 28.41
C ASN A 503 9.46 -0.15 27.54
N ASN A 504 8.94 -1.26 27.01
CA ASN A 504 7.64 -1.30 26.34
C ASN A 504 6.53 -0.81 27.28
N GLU A 505 6.52 -1.28 28.54
CA GLU A 505 5.55 -0.84 29.54
C GLU A 505 5.72 0.65 29.89
N ALA A 506 6.96 1.14 30.00
CA ALA A 506 7.24 2.56 30.22
C ALA A 506 6.68 3.44 29.09
N GLY A 507 6.78 2.98 27.83
CA GLY A 507 6.13 3.58 26.67
C GLY A 507 4.61 3.68 26.83
N ARG A 508 3.95 2.58 27.18
CA ARG A 508 2.50 2.55 27.39
C ARG A 508 2.05 3.43 28.57
N LYS A 509 2.84 3.46 29.65
CA LYS A 509 2.59 4.37 30.78
C LYS A 509 2.80 5.83 30.42
N ALA A 510 3.70 6.15 29.49
CA ALA A 510 3.86 7.51 28.98
C ALA A 510 2.59 7.99 28.25
N VAL A 511 1.97 7.14 27.42
CA VAL A 511 0.69 7.46 26.76
C VAL A 511 -0.40 7.73 27.80
N LYS A 512 -0.57 6.86 28.80
CA LYS A 512 -1.56 7.06 29.88
C LYS A 512 -1.27 8.30 30.72
N GLY A 513 0.01 8.54 31.04
CA GLY A 513 0.44 9.63 31.91
C GLY A 513 0.36 11.02 31.27
N THR A 514 0.25 11.09 29.93
CA THR A 514 0.18 12.35 29.17
C THR A 514 -1.23 12.68 28.68
N MET A 515 -2.23 11.85 29.00
CA MET A 515 -3.63 12.14 28.70
C MET A 515 -4.07 13.47 29.31
N LYS A 516 -4.87 14.23 28.54
CA LYS A 516 -5.37 15.53 28.96
C LYS A 516 -6.88 15.49 29.06
N ARG A 517 -7.41 16.26 30.02
CA ARG A 517 -8.84 16.55 30.09
C ARG A 517 -9.16 17.67 29.11
N THR A 518 -9.92 17.36 28.08
CA THR A 518 -10.45 18.32 27.11
C THR A 518 -11.90 18.62 27.47
N CYS A 519 -12.31 19.89 27.36
CA CYS A 519 -13.65 20.33 27.72
C CYS A 519 -14.30 21.15 26.61
N LYS A 520 -15.62 21.02 26.47
CA LYS A 520 -16.47 21.86 25.63
C LYS A 520 -17.44 22.66 26.50
N CYS A 521 -17.48 23.96 26.27
CA CYS A 521 -18.34 24.88 26.99
C CYS A 521 -19.73 24.98 26.33
N HIS A 522 -20.78 24.93 27.14
CA HIS A 522 -22.18 24.88 26.71
C HIS A 522 -23.08 25.95 27.36
N GLY A 523 -22.51 26.86 28.15
CA GLY A 523 -23.26 27.94 28.78
C GLY A 523 -23.80 28.95 27.77
N VAL A 524 -24.68 29.84 28.25
CA VAL A 524 -25.32 30.89 27.45
C VAL A 524 -24.25 31.68 26.67
N SER A 525 -24.47 31.86 25.37
CA SER A 525 -23.54 32.52 24.43
C SER A 525 -22.15 31.87 24.32
N GLY A 526 -22.01 30.57 24.61
CA GLY A 526 -20.73 29.85 24.58
C GLY A 526 -19.89 30.00 25.85
N SER A 527 -20.47 30.52 26.94
CA SER A 527 -19.79 30.62 28.23
C SER A 527 -19.48 29.24 28.83
N CYS A 528 -18.44 29.16 29.66
CA CYS A 528 -18.02 27.91 30.32
C CYS A 528 -18.67 27.70 31.70
N THR A 529 -19.86 28.27 31.94
CA THR A 529 -20.62 28.08 33.19
C THR A 529 -21.07 26.64 33.39
N THR A 530 -21.43 25.97 32.29
CA THR A 530 -21.60 24.52 32.20
C THR A 530 -20.66 24.01 31.11
N GLN A 531 -19.86 23.00 31.41
CA GLN A 531 -18.97 22.37 30.43
C GLN A 531 -18.99 20.84 30.56
N THR A 532 -18.78 20.18 29.43
CA THR A 532 -18.66 18.72 29.33
C THR A 532 -17.23 18.38 29.02
N CYS A 533 -16.61 17.46 29.76
CA CYS A 533 -15.22 17.09 29.55
C CYS A 533 -15.03 15.58 29.36
N TRP A 534 -14.01 15.23 28.58
CA TRP A 534 -13.55 13.86 28.34
C TRP A 534 -12.03 13.78 28.46
N LEU A 535 -11.50 12.57 28.63
CA LEU A 535 -10.07 12.33 28.55
C LEU A 535 -9.67 12.08 27.10
N GLN A 536 -8.67 12.82 26.63
CA GLN A 536 -8.18 12.73 25.26
C GLN A 536 -6.66 12.50 25.25
N LEU A 537 -6.21 11.71 24.29
CA LEU A 537 -4.80 11.58 23.94
C LEU A 537 -4.26 12.95 23.51
N PRO A 538 -3.05 13.34 23.99
CA PRO A 538 -2.39 14.54 23.51
C PRO A 538 -1.87 14.30 22.07
N GLU A 539 -1.34 15.33 21.43
CA GLU A 539 -0.55 15.12 20.21
C GLU A 539 0.60 14.12 20.48
N PHE A 540 0.85 13.17 19.58
CA PHE A 540 1.86 12.13 19.79
C PHE A 540 3.28 12.71 20.02
N ARG A 541 3.53 13.91 19.50
CA ARG A 541 4.73 14.72 19.77
C ARG A 541 4.97 14.94 21.28
N GLU A 542 3.92 15.14 22.06
CA GLU A 542 4.04 15.34 23.52
C GLU A 542 4.49 14.06 24.23
N VAL A 543 4.00 12.90 23.77
CA VAL A 543 4.45 11.58 24.24
C VAL A 543 5.93 11.39 23.90
N GLY A 544 6.33 11.73 22.68
CA GLY A 544 7.72 11.71 22.23
C GLY A 544 8.63 12.60 23.09
N ASN A 545 8.21 13.84 23.37
CA ASN A 545 8.94 14.77 24.24
C ASN A 545 9.08 14.23 25.67
N TYR A 546 8.01 13.68 26.24
CA TYR A 546 8.02 13.09 27.58
C TYR A 546 8.98 11.89 27.64
N LEU A 547 8.92 10.99 26.67
CA LEU A 547 9.85 9.86 26.57
C LEU A 547 11.29 10.32 26.33
N LYS A 548 11.52 11.43 25.62
CA LYS A 548 12.86 11.98 25.40
C LYS A 548 13.46 12.50 26.70
N GLU A 549 12.65 13.10 27.58
CA GLU A 549 13.08 13.46 28.92
C GLU A 549 13.46 12.22 29.75
N LYS A 550 12.65 11.15 29.67
CA LYS A 550 12.96 9.86 30.31
C LYS A 550 14.22 9.22 29.76
N TYR A 551 14.48 9.34 28.46
CA TYR A 551 15.72 8.89 27.85
C TYR A 551 16.94 9.60 28.45
N HIS A 552 16.89 10.91 28.67
CA HIS A 552 18.00 11.64 29.27
C HIS A 552 18.29 11.21 30.72
N LYS A 553 17.27 10.79 31.46
CA LYS A 553 17.34 10.30 32.85
C LYS A 553 17.42 8.76 32.96
N GLY A 554 17.60 8.06 31.85
CA GLY A 554 17.57 6.60 31.80
C GLY A 554 18.59 5.94 32.74
N LEU A 555 18.16 4.89 33.43
CA LEU A 555 18.93 4.19 34.45
C LEU A 555 19.73 3.04 33.82
N LYS A 556 21.03 2.99 34.12
CA LYS A 556 21.85 1.82 33.81
C LYS A 556 21.71 0.80 34.93
N VAL A 557 21.35 -0.44 34.58
CA VAL A 557 21.22 -1.55 35.54
C VAL A 557 22.36 -2.53 35.29
N ASP A 558 23.23 -2.65 36.28
CA ASP A 558 24.32 -3.63 36.27
C ASP A 558 23.81 -4.94 36.89
N LEU A 559 23.61 -5.95 36.04
CA LEU A 559 23.26 -7.29 36.51
C LEU A 559 24.55 -8.00 36.93
N LEU A 560 24.56 -8.59 38.13
CA LEU A 560 25.72 -9.31 38.65
C LEU A 560 26.22 -10.35 37.64
N LYS A 561 27.45 -10.14 37.13
CA LYS A 561 28.14 -11.08 36.23
C LYS A 561 28.39 -12.39 36.97
N GLY A 562 27.65 -13.44 36.62
CA GLY A 562 27.86 -14.77 37.21
C GLY A 562 26.66 -15.71 37.19
N ALA A 563 25.57 -15.34 36.52
CA ALA A 563 24.36 -16.13 36.49
C ALA A 563 24.24 -16.85 35.15
N GLY A 564 24.64 -18.13 35.11
CA GLY A 564 24.23 -19.04 34.04
C GLY A 564 22.70 -19.18 33.95
N ASN A 565 22.24 -20.02 33.03
CA ASN A 565 20.83 -20.33 32.74
C ASN A 565 20.07 -21.06 33.89
N SER A 566 20.35 -20.75 35.15
CA SER A 566 19.72 -21.36 36.32
C SER A 566 18.39 -20.65 36.66
N ALA A 567 17.40 -21.37 37.20
CA ALA A 567 16.12 -20.78 37.59
C ALA A 567 16.25 -19.67 38.67
N ALA A 568 17.26 -19.78 39.54
CA ALA A 568 17.55 -18.80 40.58
C ALA A 568 18.00 -17.43 40.04
N SER A 569 18.72 -17.40 38.90
CA SER A 569 19.15 -16.15 38.28
C SER A 569 18.00 -15.40 37.60
N ARG A 570 17.00 -16.15 37.09
CA ARG A 570 15.78 -15.57 36.50
C ARG A 570 14.93 -14.83 37.54
N GLY A 571 14.81 -15.39 38.74
CA GLY A 571 14.11 -14.74 39.86
C GLY A 571 14.74 -13.41 40.26
N ALA A 572 16.07 -13.38 40.43
CA ALA A 572 16.79 -12.17 40.80
C ALA A 572 16.71 -11.06 39.74
N ILE A 573 16.72 -11.40 38.44
CA ILE A 573 16.52 -10.43 37.35
C ILE A 573 15.11 -9.84 37.44
N ALA A 574 14.08 -10.67 37.55
CA ALA A 574 12.70 -10.20 37.64
C ALA A 574 12.46 -9.32 38.88
N GLU A 575 13.06 -9.65 40.02
CA GLU A 575 13.01 -8.85 41.25
C GLU A 575 13.72 -7.50 41.10
N THR A 576 14.87 -7.47 40.41
CA THR A 576 15.57 -6.21 40.14
C THR A 576 14.70 -5.27 39.30
N PHE A 577 14.10 -5.76 38.21
CA PHE A 577 13.24 -4.94 37.35
C PHE A 577 11.91 -4.56 38.02
N SER A 578 11.36 -5.38 38.93
CA SER A 578 10.12 -5.05 39.65
C SER A 578 10.31 -3.93 40.67
N SER A 579 11.52 -3.75 41.21
CA SER A 579 11.87 -2.64 42.10
C SER A 579 11.97 -1.28 41.38
N ILE A 580 12.12 -1.29 40.05
CA ILE A 580 12.26 -0.09 39.24
C ILE A 580 10.88 0.43 38.84
N SER A 581 10.69 1.74 38.94
CA SER A 581 9.45 2.38 38.47
C SER A 581 9.20 2.10 36.99
N LYS A 582 7.99 1.61 36.69
CA LYS A 582 7.50 1.37 35.32
C LYS A 582 7.37 2.64 34.47
N LYS A 583 7.72 3.82 34.98
CA LYS A 583 7.75 5.10 34.24
C LYS A 583 9.15 5.50 33.79
N GLU A 584 10.19 4.81 34.24
CA GLU A 584 11.59 5.09 33.90
C GLU A 584 12.11 4.13 32.82
N LEU A 585 13.00 4.63 31.96
CA LEU A 585 13.69 3.82 30.96
C LEU A 585 14.95 3.19 31.54
N VAL A 586 15.22 1.94 31.18
CA VAL A 586 16.33 1.15 31.69
C VAL A 586 17.20 0.65 30.54
N HIS A 587 18.52 0.66 30.73
CA HIS A 587 19.49 0.08 29.81
C HIS A 587 20.55 -0.75 30.57
N LEU A 588 21.19 -1.70 29.88
CA LEU A 588 22.20 -2.60 30.48
C LEU A 588 23.63 -2.27 30.01
N GLU A 589 23.76 -1.78 28.79
CA GLU A 589 25.05 -1.48 28.15
C GLU A 589 25.24 0.03 27.98
N ASP A 590 26.50 0.46 27.92
CA ASP A 590 26.83 1.84 27.55
C ASP A 590 26.67 2.04 26.04
N SER A 591 26.24 3.24 25.65
CA SER A 591 26.09 3.59 24.24
C SER A 591 27.46 3.70 23.55
N PRO A 592 27.62 3.16 22.32
CA PRO A 592 28.87 3.25 21.58
C PRO A 592 29.16 4.69 21.11
N ASP A 593 30.38 4.93 20.64
CA ASP A 593 30.71 6.21 20.02
C ASP A 593 30.08 6.34 18.62
N TYR A 594 28.94 7.03 18.55
CA TYR A 594 28.22 7.31 17.31
C TYR A 594 28.90 8.30 16.36
N CYS A 595 30.02 8.91 16.76
CA CYS A 595 30.79 9.76 15.85
C CYS A 595 31.36 8.96 14.67
N LEU A 596 31.83 7.73 14.94
CA LEU A 596 32.55 6.88 14.02
C LEU A 596 31.62 5.95 13.23
N GLU A 597 31.97 5.67 11.98
CA GLU A 597 31.32 4.61 11.21
C GLU A 597 31.74 3.24 11.77
N ASN A 598 30.76 2.39 12.07
CA ASN A 598 30.98 1.00 12.44
C ASN A 598 30.02 0.11 11.65
N ARG A 599 30.54 -0.52 10.60
CA ARG A 599 29.75 -1.37 9.69
C ARG A 599 29.17 -2.60 10.38
N THR A 600 29.89 -3.17 11.35
CA THR A 600 29.46 -4.35 12.11
C THR A 600 28.25 -4.05 12.99
N LEU A 601 28.23 -2.87 13.62
CA LEU A 601 27.09 -2.39 14.42
C LEU A 601 26.07 -1.60 13.56
N GLY A 602 26.30 -1.46 12.26
CA GLY A 602 25.44 -0.71 11.34
C GLY A 602 25.36 0.80 11.63
N LEU A 603 26.38 1.37 12.28
CA LEU A 603 26.45 2.80 12.60
C LEU A 603 27.10 3.55 11.43
N PRO A 604 26.40 4.49 10.76
CA PRO A 604 26.94 5.21 9.61
C PRO A 604 27.95 6.32 9.98
N GLY A 605 28.06 6.69 11.27
CA GLY A 605 28.84 7.84 11.72
C GLY A 605 28.12 9.18 11.52
N THR A 606 28.84 10.27 11.78
CA THR A 606 28.31 11.66 11.72
C THR A 606 28.73 12.44 10.47
N GLU A 607 29.60 11.87 9.63
CA GLU A 607 30.04 12.48 8.37
C GLU A 607 28.87 12.62 7.38
N GLY A 608 28.82 13.73 6.66
CA GLY A 608 27.76 14.05 5.69
C GLY A 608 26.44 14.52 6.31
N ARG A 609 26.32 14.58 7.63
CA ARG A 609 25.07 14.98 8.29
C ARG A 609 24.84 16.49 8.30
N GLU A 610 23.60 16.89 8.07
CA GLU A 610 23.16 18.29 8.21
C GLU A 610 23.14 18.68 9.70
N CYS A 611 23.54 19.92 9.98
CA CYS A 611 23.51 20.52 11.31
C CYS A 611 23.01 21.97 11.26
N LEU A 612 22.68 22.52 12.42
CA LEU A 612 22.13 23.86 12.57
C LEU A 612 23.07 24.75 13.39
N ARG A 613 23.35 25.95 12.85
CA ARG A 613 24.20 26.99 13.48
C ARG A 613 23.46 28.31 13.70
N LYS A 614 22.64 28.72 12.74
CA LYS A 614 21.88 29.98 12.75
C LYS A 614 20.44 29.72 12.30
N GLY A 615 19.47 30.36 12.95
CA GLY A 615 18.04 30.26 12.60
C GLY A 615 17.16 30.96 13.65
N LYS A 616 16.09 31.62 13.17
CA LYS A 616 15.05 32.21 14.04
C LYS A 616 14.18 31.06 14.59
N GLY A 617 13.90 31.06 15.90
CA GLY A 617 13.07 30.02 16.54
C GLY A 617 13.78 28.72 16.94
N LEU A 618 15.09 28.58 16.70
CA LEU A 618 15.83 27.37 17.10
C LEU A 618 16.08 27.31 18.62
N SER A 619 15.90 26.13 19.21
CA SER A 619 16.26 25.84 20.60
C SER A 619 17.77 25.92 20.84
N LYS A 620 18.17 26.06 22.10
CA LYS A 620 19.59 26.05 22.50
C LYS A 620 20.29 24.73 22.12
N TRP A 621 19.53 23.63 22.09
CA TRP A 621 20.01 22.30 21.70
C TRP A 621 20.32 22.22 20.20
N GLU A 622 19.41 22.74 19.37
CA GLU A 622 19.54 22.77 17.91
C GLU A 622 20.68 23.68 17.45
N LYS A 623 20.80 24.88 18.03
CA LYS A 623 21.89 25.83 17.72
C LYS A 623 23.29 25.26 17.99
N ARG A 624 23.40 24.27 18.88
CA ARG A 624 24.64 23.59 19.24
C ARG A 624 24.86 22.28 18.47
N SER A 625 23.96 21.93 17.55
CA SER A 625 24.05 20.66 16.82
C SER A 625 25.33 20.55 15.99
N CYS A 626 25.76 21.60 15.28
CA CYS A 626 27.04 21.56 14.54
C CYS A 626 28.26 21.35 15.45
N LYS A 627 28.25 21.90 16.66
CA LYS A 627 29.33 21.66 17.64
C LYS A 627 29.35 20.21 18.12
N ARG A 628 28.17 19.61 18.34
CA ARG A 628 28.02 18.25 18.89
C ARG A 628 28.20 17.15 17.84
N LEU A 629 27.68 17.37 16.63
CA LEU A 629 27.70 16.41 15.51
C LEU A 629 29.04 16.47 14.78
N CYS A 630 29.56 17.66 14.49
CA CYS A 630 30.79 17.79 13.72
C CYS A 630 31.99 18.01 14.66
N GLY A 631 31.98 19.12 15.42
CA GLY A 631 33.15 19.58 16.17
C GLY A 631 33.67 18.57 17.21
N GLN A 632 32.78 18.06 18.06
CA GLN A 632 33.12 17.05 19.08
C GLN A 632 33.51 15.69 18.48
N CYS A 633 33.10 15.41 17.24
CA CYS A 633 33.46 14.20 16.50
C CYS A 633 34.73 14.38 15.65
N GLY A 634 35.44 15.51 15.77
CA GLY A 634 36.66 15.78 15.01
C GLY A 634 36.44 16.19 13.55
N LEU A 635 35.18 16.42 13.15
CA LEU A 635 34.79 16.85 11.80
C LEU A 635 34.77 18.38 11.70
N ALA A 636 35.01 18.89 10.49
CA ALA A 636 34.79 20.28 10.13
C ALA A 636 33.32 20.52 9.74
N VAL A 637 32.89 21.78 9.79
CA VAL A 637 31.58 22.20 9.29
C VAL A 637 31.79 22.85 7.93
N GLU A 638 31.15 22.32 6.90
CA GLU A 638 31.10 22.90 5.56
C GLU A 638 29.78 23.64 5.39
N GLU A 639 29.83 24.85 4.83
CA GLU A 639 28.64 25.63 4.48
C GLU A 639 28.32 25.39 2.99
N ARG A 640 27.10 24.97 2.68
CA ARG A 640 26.63 24.75 1.32
C ARG A 640 25.38 25.56 1.06
N GLU A 641 25.36 26.31 -0.04
CA GLU A 641 24.15 26.96 -0.52
C GLU A 641 23.26 25.92 -1.20
N ALA A 642 22.02 25.82 -0.73
CA ALA A 642 21.01 24.95 -1.32
C ALA A 642 19.82 25.80 -1.76
N GLU A 643 19.37 25.61 -2.99
CA GLU A 643 18.12 26.20 -3.45
C GLU A 643 16.96 25.37 -2.88
N THR A 644 16.12 26.02 -2.06
CA THR A 644 14.90 25.41 -1.54
C THR A 644 13.68 26.03 -2.19
N VAL A 645 12.77 25.18 -2.66
CA VAL A 645 11.48 25.62 -3.20
C VAL A 645 10.45 25.52 -2.10
N SER A 646 9.81 26.63 -1.76
CA SER A 646 8.76 26.68 -0.75
C SER A 646 7.53 27.43 -1.28
N SER A 647 6.35 26.99 -0.89
CA SER A 647 5.10 27.70 -1.18
C SER A 647 5.14 29.08 -0.52
N CYS A 648 4.88 30.12 -1.32
CA CYS A 648 4.86 31.52 -0.89
C CYS A 648 3.64 32.24 -1.48
N ASN A 649 3.39 33.47 -1.03
CA ASN A 649 2.33 34.33 -1.56
C ASN A 649 0.96 33.63 -1.65
N CYS A 650 0.66 32.77 -0.68
CA CYS A 650 -0.56 31.99 -0.66
C CYS A 650 -1.79 32.89 -0.51
N LYS A 651 -2.70 32.83 -1.47
CA LYS A 651 -3.98 33.55 -1.45
C LYS A 651 -5.12 32.56 -1.26
N PHE A 652 -5.98 32.86 -0.29
CA PHE A 652 -7.23 32.14 -0.10
C PHE A 652 -8.24 32.64 -1.13
N HIS A 653 -8.75 31.74 -1.96
CA HIS A 653 -9.88 32.00 -2.84
C HIS A 653 -11.15 31.55 -2.12
N TRP A 654 -12.13 32.46 -2.07
CA TRP A 654 -13.43 32.24 -1.41
C TRP A 654 -14.28 31.22 -2.20
N CYS A 655 -13.84 29.97 -2.13
CA CYS A 655 -14.43 28.72 -2.60
C CYS A 655 -13.58 27.51 -2.13
N CYS A 656 -12.93 27.64 -0.96
CA CYS A 656 -12.14 26.61 -0.26
C CYS A 656 -10.80 26.20 -0.92
N ALA A 657 -10.21 27.05 -1.77
CA ALA A 657 -8.90 26.78 -2.37
C ALA A 657 -7.84 27.80 -1.92
N VAL A 658 -6.67 27.32 -1.51
CA VAL A 658 -5.48 28.17 -1.31
C VAL A 658 -4.58 28.01 -2.53
N ARG A 659 -4.37 29.08 -3.28
CA ARG A 659 -3.41 29.11 -4.39
C ARG A 659 -2.12 29.74 -3.90
N CYS A 660 -1.03 29.00 -3.95
CA CYS A 660 0.31 29.47 -3.59
C CYS A 660 1.20 29.52 -4.84
N GLU A 661 2.11 30.48 -4.87
CA GLU A 661 3.21 30.50 -5.82
C GLU A 661 4.37 29.65 -5.29
N GLN A 662 5.22 29.15 -6.19
CA GLN A 662 6.47 28.49 -5.79
C GLN A 662 7.60 29.52 -5.78
N CYS A 663 8.09 29.88 -4.59
CA CYS A 663 9.26 30.72 -4.44
C CYS A 663 10.50 29.86 -4.28
N ARG A 664 11.53 30.19 -5.06
CA ARG A 664 12.88 29.67 -4.87
C ARG A 664 13.62 30.56 -3.89
N LYS A 665 14.21 29.94 -2.87
CA LYS A 665 15.00 30.64 -1.86
C LYS A 665 16.30 29.90 -1.64
N THR A 666 17.41 30.60 -1.84
CA THR A 666 18.73 30.10 -1.47
C THR A 666 18.85 30.11 0.05
N VAL A 667 19.09 28.95 0.64
CA VAL A 667 19.33 28.78 2.07
C VAL A 667 20.71 28.19 2.30
N THR A 668 21.44 28.73 3.28
CA THR A 668 22.73 28.17 3.70
C THR A 668 22.49 26.99 4.63
N LYS A 669 22.90 25.81 4.21
CA LYS A 669 22.91 24.58 5.02
C LYS A 669 24.31 24.27 5.51
N TYR A 670 24.41 23.59 6.64
CA TYR A 670 25.69 23.22 7.25
C TYR A 670 25.81 21.71 7.30
N PHE A 671 26.95 21.16 6.87
CA PHE A 671 27.19 19.72 6.84
C PHE A 671 28.49 19.36 7.57
N CYS A 672 28.53 18.20 8.22
CA CYS A 672 29.75 17.68 8.82
C CYS A 672 30.65 17.02 7.76
N VAL A 673 31.91 17.41 7.67
CA VAL A 673 32.89 16.84 6.72
C VAL A 673 34.22 16.53 7.37
N LYS A 674 34.99 15.62 6.78
CA LYS A 674 36.36 15.35 7.23
C LYS A 674 37.22 16.60 7.11
N ARG A 675 38.08 16.85 8.11
CA ARG A 675 39.10 17.90 8.04
C ARG A 675 40.11 17.55 6.95
N GLU A 676 40.22 18.37 5.92
CA GLU A 676 41.34 18.27 4.99
C GLU A 676 42.66 18.48 5.76
N ARG A 677 43.54 17.49 5.72
CA ARG A 677 44.95 17.71 6.05
C ARG A 677 45.49 18.66 4.99
N ARG A 678 45.62 19.95 5.30
CA ARG A 678 46.48 20.86 4.52
C ARG A 678 47.86 20.22 4.43
N GLY A 679 48.17 19.64 3.28
CA GLY A 679 49.52 19.22 2.95
C GLY A 679 50.43 20.44 3.07
N ARG A 680 51.51 20.30 3.84
CA ARG A 680 52.67 21.17 3.69
C ARG A 680 53.14 20.98 2.24
N ASN A 681 52.93 21.99 1.39
CA ASN A 681 53.54 22.04 0.06
C ASN A 681 55.06 22.13 0.23
N GLU A 682 55.74 21.00 0.05
CA GLU A 682 57.09 20.96 -0.51
C GLU A 682 57.01 21.44 -1.95
N SER A 683 57.30 22.72 -2.20
CA SER A 683 57.75 23.25 -3.50
C SER A 683 57.85 24.78 -3.47
N ALA A 684 58.87 25.30 -2.81
CA ALA A 684 59.41 26.63 -3.13
C ALA A 684 60.79 26.46 -3.77
N GLY A 685 60.77 25.96 -5.00
CA GLY A 685 61.93 25.98 -5.89
C GLY A 685 62.27 27.41 -6.29
N ARG A 686 63.33 27.95 -5.68
CA ARG A 686 64.47 28.58 -6.35
C ARG A 686 64.16 29.22 -7.72
N ARG A 687 63.98 30.54 -7.78
CA ARG A 687 64.38 31.36 -8.94
C ARG A 687 64.82 32.77 -8.52
N LYS A 688 65.95 33.15 -9.12
CA LYS A 688 66.86 34.26 -8.85
C LYS A 688 66.23 35.65 -9.10
N GLY A 689 66.72 36.64 -8.37
CA GLY A 689 66.60 38.06 -8.69
C GLY A 689 67.61 38.88 -7.90
N ALA A 690 68.82 39.04 -8.45
CA ALA A 690 69.86 39.91 -7.91
C ALA A 690 69.53 41.39 -8.15
N ARG A 691 69.85 42.27 -7.20
CA ARG A 691 70.38 43.63 -7.39
C ARG A 691 70.84 44.24 -6.05
N PRO A 692 71.73 45.25 -6.06
CA PRO A 692 72.93 45.29 -5.23
C PRO A 692 72.77 46.21 -4.01
N GLY A 693 73.66 46.04 -3.04
CA GLY A 693 73.58 46.68 -1.73
C GLY A 693 74.01 48.14 -1.66
N LYS A 694 73.97 48.65 -0.44
CA LYS A 694 74.93 49.59 0.17
C LYS A 694 74.52 49.88 1.62
N LYS A 695 75.52 49.79 2.52
CA LYS A 695 75.81 50.61 3.73
C LYS A 695 74.61 50.99 4.61
N HIS A 696 74.61 50.70 5.91
CA HIS A 696 75.65 50.96 6.90
C HIS A 696 75.55 50.00 8.08
#